data_AF-A0A195BF70-F1
#
_entry.id   AF-A0A195BF70-F1
#
_cell.length_a   1.000
_cell.length_b   1.000
_cell.length_c   1.000
_cell.angle_alpha   90.00
_cell.angle_beta   90.00
_cell.angle_gamma   90.00
#
_symmetry.space_group_name_H-M   'P 1'
#
loop_
_entity.id
_entity.type
_entity.pdbx_description
1 polymer ?
#
loop_
_entity_poly.entity_id
_entity_poly.type
_entity_poly.pdbx_seq_one_letter_code
_entity_poly.pdbx_strand_id
1 'polypeptide(L)'
;MSLFCDNRQRLVSRLKAKPNETRWIPGTFIVLQGGVEVPFNDTDIQWPFRQESFFQWCFGVEEPGCYGAIDVNSGASILFVPRLPPEYAIWQGKLHTLDDFKKRYDVDETHYTDEIASVLKEKSAQALLTLNGKNSDSKLTTRETIFDGIGEFRVDLEHLYPAICECVKNGPLKHTISIETDEGTAILYCSDIERLKNTDVEQVLDAINSGNTDKEVYSILENKIANEINCRIALQSLKKMIELESEWNRYRKTSSNAQSFAETINRDMILQQLVSLIVKSQDSEMILQGLRALKRDRFSRSTNIYKDRICNEVMIRATDGELTIPQLIRAVRILVNYGNSKYRNCIDMLWVGLACREHDIKPDLLIPLFRSLRYFQRSKNMVQIILEKKLSEQWLKLTGSQMANILNCLYGKESSQECLSSASKWANVSMTTSTEKDLVNFIGGLHTKKYVNENIEQALARYVTSKGTEMKDPHLIASIMDYCKDLRIRNSYILTECGKYFIRHGTQIPPTLLSLILAPFGLLNLQPPDPIEFWKMFDEVMSARFSDLKLNDALDILLSCTYLERYPIKLLDKVFSSYLMNRLQTQRDAPIVNHLKNKLKLFDATMSLECKDYRGSPINLDRNTKSLSLDMRIKGIINKIHKPLAHLVGGEHKLSRSVVLSSRVIKSPQEIEVLRYVCKISSEAHKIVMRSMCPGIPEYKAEAWFLNYVYAEGGCRHVSYTCICGSGHNSSILHYGHAGAPNNKVIQDGDMCLFDMGGNYCGYAADITCSFPANGKFTEDQKLIYNSVLKARDAVIAAAKPGVAWIDMHLLANKVMLISLKKGGLLVGDVEDMIKAGLNEVFQPHGLGHLLGLDVHDVGGYLPGHPERSKDAGVRKLRTARTLLAGMVLTVEPGCYFVDCLLDAALADPIQSKFLVPEQLQRFRGFGGVRIEDDILITETGVENMTDVPRTVEEIENFMQS
;
A
#
# COMPACT_ATOMS: atom_id res chain seq x y z
N MET A 1 34.87 15.35 11.12
CA MET A 1 33.86 14.33 11.46
C MET A 1 34.55 12.96 11.50
N SER A 2 35.33 12.66 12.56
CA SER A 2 36.36 11.60 12.48
C SER A 2 35.83 10.22 12.09
N LEU A 3 34.63 9.85 12.59
CA LEU A 3 33.98 8.55 12.33
C LEU A 3 34.02 8.12 10.86
N PHE A 4 33.71 9.02 9.92
CA PHE A 4 33.66 8.68 8.50
C PHE A 4 35.06 8.51 7.91
N CYS A 5 36.02 9.34 8.32
CA CYS A 5 37.44 9.16 7.97
C CYS A 5 37.99 7.84 8.52
N ASP A 6 37.73 7.54 9.80
CA ASP A 6 38.10 6.27 10.46
C ASP A 6 37.50 5.05 9.73
N ASN A 7 36.25 5.17 9.25
CA ASN A 7 35.58 4.13 8.47
C ASN A 7 36.28 3.89 7.11
N ARG A 8 36.65 4.95 6.38
CA ARG A 8 37.41 4.85 5.11
C ARG A 8 38.78 4.20 5.33
N GLN A 9 39.53 4.65 6.33
CA GLN A 9 40.83 4.06 6.69
C GLN A 9 40.71 2.58 7.07
N ARG A 10 39.66 2.20 7.80
CA ARG A 10 39.38 0.81 8.17
C ARG A 10 39.05 -0.06 6.94
N LEU A 11 38.29 0.46 5.98
CA LEU A 11 37.97 -0.24 4.73
C LEU A 11 39.22 -0.48 3.88
N VAL A 12 40.03 0.56 3.68
CA VAL A 12 41.32 0.48 2.96
C VAL A 12 42.27 -0.53 3.65
N SER A 13 42.37 -0.48 4.97
CA SER A 13 43.20 -1.42 5.75
C SER A 13 42.75 -2.88 5.58
N ARG A 14 41.43 -3.14 5.52
CA ARG A 14 40.89 -4.50 5.28
C ARG A 14 41.21 -5.01 3.88
N LEU A 15 41.06 -4.17 2.86
CA LEU A 15 41.38 -4.54 1.48
C LEU A 15 42.88 -4.85 1.32
N LYS A 16 43.77 -4.15 2.04
CA LYS A 16 45.21 -4.44 2.09
C LYS A 16 45.59 -5.70 2.87
N ALA A 17 44.74 -6.17 3.79
CA ALA A 17 45.09 -7.21 4.75
C ALA A 17 44.76 -8.66 4.33
N LYS A 18 44.10 -8.89 3.18
CA LYS A 18 43.80 -10.25 2.69
C LYS A 18 45.10 -10.94 2.23
N PRO A 19 45.57 -12.05 2.88
CA PRO A 19 46.96 -12.49 2.70
C PRO A 19 47.28 -13.24 1.40
N ASN A 20 46.28 -13.82 0.72
CA ASN A 20 46.52 -14.85 -0.32
C ASN A 20 46.11 -14.46 -1.74
N GLU A 21 45.34 -13.39 -1.95
CA GLU A 21 44.83 -13.02 -3.28
C GLU A 21 45.00 -11.51 -3.51
N THR A 22 45.82 -11.17 -4.51
CA THR A 22 46.02 -9.84 -5.10
C THR A 22 46.69 -8.76 -4.22
N ARG A 23 47.96 -8.44 -4.51
CA ARG A 23 48.50 -7.09 -4.23
C ARG A 23 47.77 -6.11 -5.16
N TRP A 24 46.96 -5.22 -4.60
CA TRP A 24 46.30 -4.15 -5.35
C TRP A 24 47.32 -3.31 -6.13
N ILE A 25 46.99 -2.98 -7.38
CA ILE A 25 47.86 -2.25 -8.29
C ILE A 25 47.74 -0.74 -7.95
N PRO A 26 48.82 0.05 -8.03
CA PRO A 26 48.72 1.51 -8.06
C PRO A 26 47.66 1.99 -9.07
N GLY A 27 46.76 2.88 -8.64
CA GLY A 27 45.59 3.26 -9.44
C GLY A 27 44.36 2.36 -9.26
N THR A 28 44.26 1.61 -8.16
CA THR A 28 43.01 0.94 -7.75
C THR A 28 42.20 1.85 -6.84
N PHE A 29 40.96 2.18 -7.23
CA PHE A 29 40.05 3.02 -6.47
C PHE A 29 38.81 2.25 -6.03
N ILE A 30 38.33 2.49 -4.81
CA ILE A 30 36.94 2.21 -4.43
C ILE A 30 36.10 3.33 -5.03
N VAL A 31 34.95 3.02 -5.64
CA VAL A 31 33.96 4.03 -6.05
C VAL A 31 32.57 3.64 -5.55
N LEU A 32 31.90 4.58 -4.88
CA LEU A 32 30.58 4.43 -4.29
C LEU A 32 29.63 5.50 -4.82
N GLN A 33 28.48 5.07 -5.35
CA GLN A 33 27.36 5.93 -5.68
C GLN A 33 26.49 6.19 -4.45
N GLY A 34 26.22 7.47 -4.16
CA GLY A 34 25.23 7.88 -3.17
C GLY A 34 23.79 7.63 -3.62
N GLY A 35 22.89 7.76 -2.67
CA GLY A 35 21.45 7.78 -2.88
C GLY A 35 21.04 8.97 -3.74
N VAL A 36 19.94 8.80 -4.46
CA VAL A 36 19.31 9.85 -5.27
C VAL A 36 17.93 10.15 -4.70
N GLU A 37 17.45 11.36 -4.93
CA GLU A 37 16.06 11.73 -4.65
C GLU A 37 15.10 10.85 -5.46
N VAL A 38 13.98 10.47 -4.86
CA VAL A 38 12.96 9.62 -5.50
C VAL A 38 11.66 10.40 -5.57
N PRO A 39 11.22 10.83 -6.77
CA PRO A 39 9.94 11.51 -6.94
C PRO A 39 8.76 10.68 -6.44
N PHE A 40 7.73 11.37 -5.96
CA PHE A 40 6.44 10.78 -5.63
C PHE A 40 5.62 10.67 -6.92
N ASN A 41 5.57 9.45 -7.48
CA ASN A 41 4.93 9.16 -8.77
C ASN A 41 5.52 10.03 -9.91
N ASP A 42 4.67 10.81 -10.58
CA ASP A 42 4.97 11.74 -11.68
C ASP A 42 4.93 13.23 -11.25
N THR A 43 5.05 13.50 -9.94
CA THR A 43 5.07 14.85 -9.36
C THR A 43 6.49 15.38 -9.12
N ASP A 44 6.61 16.67 -8.80
CA ASP A 44 7.87 17.31 -8.37
C ASP A 44 8.09 17.26 -6.84
N ILE A 45 7.24 16.55 -6.10
CA ILE A 45 7.47 16.20 -4.69
C ILE A 45 8.28 14.91 -4.62
N GLN A 46 8.99 14.71 -3.52
CA GLN A 46 9.90 13.60 -3.32
C GLN A 46 9.59 12.87 -2.02
N TRP A 47 9.91 11.58 -1.98
CA TRP A 47 9.98 10.86 -0.71
C TRP A 47 11.09 11.44 0.18
N PRO A 48 10.93 11.49 1.51
CA PRO A 48 11.97 11.96 2.42
C PRO A 48 13.31 11.27 2.13
N PHE A 49 14.30 12.06 1.74
CA PHE A 49 15.56 11.53 1.23
C PHE A 49 16.30 10.72 2.31
N ARG A 50 16.86 9.58 1.89
CA ARG A 50 17.75 8.79 2.73
C ARG A 50 18.95 8.33 1.92
N GLN A 51 20.13 8.63 2.45
CA GLN A 51 21.40 8.30 1.83
C GLN A 51 21.60 6.77 1.69
N GLU A 52 22.31 6.35 0.63
CA GLU A 52 22.75 4.96 0.47
C GLU A 52 23.67 4.58 1.65
N SER A 53 23.48 3.39 2.23
CA SER A 53 24.03 3.05 3.55
C SER A 53 25.54 2.79 3.55
N PHE A 54 26.11 2.22 2.49
CA PHE A 54 27.56 2.02 2.37
C PHE A 54 28.28 3.33 2.04
N PHE A 55 27.69 4.16 1.17
CA PHE A 55 28.17 5.51 0.90
C PHE A 55 28.11 6.39 2.15
N GLN A 56 27.00 6.39 2.89
CA GLN A 56 26.87 7.11 4.16
C GLN A 56 27.90 6.65 5.19
N TRP A 57 28.15 5.35 5.29
CA TRP A 57 29.16 4.81 6.21
C TRP A 57 30.59 5.27 5.85
N CYS A 58 30.90 5.52 4.58
CA CYS A 58 32.21 6.03 4.14
C CYS A 58 32.34 7.55 4.20
N PHE A 59 31.32 8.30 3.78
CA PHE A 59 31.43 9.73 3.51
C PHE A 59 30.60 10.62 4.45
N GLY A 60 29.51 10.09 5.02
CA GLY A 60 28.62 10.85 5.92
C GLY A 60 27.83 11.97 5.25
N VAL A 61 27.77 11.97 3.91
CA VAL A 61 27.20 13.04 3.07
C VAL A 61 25.69 13.04 3.12
N GLU A 62 25.09 14.18 3.47
CA GLU A 62 23.65 14.34 3.63
C GLU A 62 22.95 14.71 2.31
N GLU A 63 23.69 15.26 1.34
CA GLU A 63 23.16 15.66 0.03
C GLU A 63 22.98 14.47 -0.95
N PRO A 64 21.94 14.49 -1.78
CA PRO A 64 21.67 13.46 -2.78
C PRO A 64 22.60 13.56 -4.00
N GLY A 65 22.66 12.48 -4.79
CA GLY A 65 23.33 12.46 -6.09
C GLY A 65 24.86 12.50 -6.05
N CYS A 66 25.46 12.54 -4.86
CA CYS A 66 26.90 12.56 -4.68
C CYS A 66 27.53 11.18 -4.96
N TYR A 67 28.82 11.18 -5.31
CA TYR A 67 29.63 9.97 -5.47
C TYR A 67 30.93 10.12 -4.69
N GLY A 68 31.54 9.03 -4.27
CA GLY A 68 32.78 9.06 -3.50
C GLY A 68 33.78 8.04 -4.00
N ALA A 69 35.04 8.46 -4.17
CA ALA A 69 36.14 7.59 -4.49
C ALA A 69 37.18 7.55 -3.36
N ILE A 70 37.87 6.42 -3.21
CA ILE A 70 38.97 6.24 -2.24
C ILE A 70 40.10 5.49 -2.93
N ASP A 71 41.29 6.08 -3.02
CA ASP A 71 42.47 5.35 -3.49
C ASP A 71 42.84 4.26 -2.48
N VAL A 72 42.85 3.00 -2.92
CA VAL A 72 43.22 1.87 -2.07
C VAL A 72 44.68 1.96 -1.61
N ASN A 73 45.55 2.67 -2.34
CA ASN A 73 46.98 2.76 -2.05
C ASN A 73 47.28 3.81 -0.97
N SER A 74 46.96 5.07 -1.21
CA SER A 74 47.18 6.17 -0.26
C SER A 74 46.13 6.23 0.86
N GLY A 75 44.90 5.79 0.59
CA GLY A 75 43.74 6.05 1.44
C GLY A 75 43.07 7.41 1.22
N ALA A 76 43.58 8.23 0.29
CA ALA A 76 43.03 9.53 -0.03
C ALA A 76 41.59 9.42 -0.58
N SER A 77 40.74 10.31 -0.12
CA SER A 77 39.29 10.32 -0.35
C SER A 77 38.87 11.52 -1.20
N ILE A 78 38.08 11.23 -2.23
CA ILE A 78 37.57 12.20 -3.21
C ILE A 78 36.04 12.18 -3.14
N LEU A 79 35.41 13.34 -2.98
CA LEU A 79 33.96 13.49 -3.04
C LEU A 79 33.56 14.22 -4.33
N PHE A 80 32.57 13.69 -5.03
CA PHE A 80 31.99 14.28 -6.24
C PHE A 80 30.57 14.75 -5.94
N VAL A 81 30.30 16.03 -6.16
CA VAL A 81 28.99 16.66 -5.87
C VAL A 81 28.30 17.12 -7.15
N PRO A 82 26.95 17.10 -7.24
CA PRO A 82 26.25 17.59 -8.42
C PRO A 82 26.52 19.07 -8.71
N ARG A 83 26.61 19.47 -9.99
CA ARG A 83 26.46 20.89 -10.35
C ARG A 83 24.99 21.28 -10.24
N LEU A 84 24.71 22.23 -9.35
CA LEU A 84 23.37 22.74 -9.12
C LEU A 84 23.16 24.06 -9.89
N PRO A 85 21.98 24.31 -10.47
CA PRO A 85 21.70 25.52 -11.22
C PRO A 85 21.59 26.74 -10.28
N PRO A 86 21.78 27.98 -10.76
CA PRO A 86 21.69 29.19 -9.93
C PRO A 86 20.37 29.34 -9.18
N GLU A 87 19.25 28.86 -9.74
CA GLU A 87 17.94 28.92 -9.08
C GLU A 87 17.83 28.04 -7.82
N TYR A 88 18.72 27.06 -7.62
CA TYR A 88 18.81 26.30 -6.37
C TYR A 88 18.99 27.22 -5.15
N ALA A 89 19.71 28.34 -5.33
CA ALA A 89 19.92 29.35 -4.28
C ALA A 89 18.61 29.95 -3.73
N ILE A 90 17.54 29.98 -4.53
CA ILE A 90 16.24 30.55 -4.18
C ILE A 90 15.34 29.48 -3.55
N TRP A 91 15.33 28.27 -4.14
CA TRP A 91 14.42 27.21 -3.74
C TRP A 91 14.94 26.39 -2.56
N GLN A 92 16.21 26.00 -2.59
CA GLN A 92 16.80 25.01 -1.68
C GLN A 92 17.89 25.61 -0.77
N GLY A 93 18.29 26.86 -1.02
CA GLY A 93 19.21 27.62 -0.18
C GLY A 93 20.65 27.61 -0.70
N LYS A 94 21.61 27.98 0.16
CA LYS A 94 22.99 28.32 -0.22
C LYS A 94 23.62 27.25 -1.14
N LEU A 95 24.07 27.68 -2.32
CA LEU A 95 24.99 26.92 -3.14
C LEU A 95 26.35 26.79 -2.43
N HIS A 96 26.65 25.60 -1.93
CA HIS A 96 27.93 25.28 -1.31
C HIS A 96 29.04 25.13 -2.36
N THR A 97 30.22 25.65 -2.04
CA THR A 97 31.41 25.49 -2.89
C THR A 97 32.03 24.10 -2.70
N LEU A 98 32.87 23.66 -3.62
CA LEU A 98 33.67 22.44 -3.44
C LEU A 98 34.47 22.48 -2.12
N ASP A 99 35.06 23.62 -1.77
CA ASP A 99 35.76 23.81 -0.50
C ASP A 99 34.85 23.74 0.75
N ASP A 100 33.59 24.17 0.65
CA ASP A 100 32.60 23.99 1.73
C ASP A 100 32.35 22.50 1.95
N PHE A 101 32.10 21.73 0.89
CA PHE A 101 31.90 20.28 0.95
C PHE A 101 33.13 19.55 1.50
N LYS A 102 34.32 19.96 1.06
CA LYS A 102 35.60 19.38 1.49
C LYS A 102 35.79 19.51 2.99
N LYS A 103 35.51 20.70 3.54
CA LYS A 103 35.58 21.01 4.97
C LYS A 103 34.45 20.34 5.77
N ARG A 104 33.22 20.32 5.24
CA ARG A 104 32.06 19.68 5.89
C ARG A 104 32.30 18.20 6.09
N TYR A 105 32.73 17.48 5.05
CA TYR A 105 32.83 16.02 5.05
C TYR A 105 34.22 15.44 5.33
N ASP A 106 35.20 16.30 5.60
CA ASP A 106 36.53 15.89 6.07
C ASP A 106 37.20 14.94 5.06
N VAL A 107 37.21 15.36 3.78
CA VAL A 107 37.75 14.62 2.62
C VAL A 107 38.95 15.34 2.02
N ASP A 108 39.80 14.61 1.29
CA ASP A 108 41.06 15.12 0.77
C ASP A 108 40.85 15.97 -0.50
N GLU A 109 39.87 15.62 -1.33
CA GLU A 109 39.54 16.32 -2.57
C GLU A 109 38.03 16.36 -2.85
N THR A 110 37.61 17.36 -3.62
CA THR A 110 36.23 17.60 -4.03
C THR A 110 36.17 18.08 -5.47
N HIS A 111 35.33 17.45 -6.29
CA HIS A 111 35.12 17.76 -7.72
C HIS A 111 33.62 17.63 -8.06
N TYR A 112 33.22 17.85 -9.30
CA TYR A 112 31.81 17.68 -9.72
C TYR A 112 31.51 16.29 -10.30
N THR A 113 30.25 15.85 -10.24
CA THR A 113 29.84 14.51 -10.71
C THR A 113 29.98 14.30 -12.22
N ASP A 114 30.00 15.37 -13.01
CA ASP A 114 30.29 15.32 -14.46
C ASP A 114 31.80 15.22 -14.77
N GLU A 115 32.66 15.37 -13.76
CA GLU A 115 34.13 15.28 -13.87
C GLU A 115 34.70 13.93 -13.38
N ILE A 116 33.86 12.98 -12.94
CA ILE A 116 34.32 11.71 -12.32
C ILE A 116 35.34 10.98 -13.20
N ALA A 117 35.01 10.77 -14.48
CA ALA A 117 35.89 10.04 -15.40
C ALA A 117 37.19 10.79 -15.72
N SER A 118 37.17 12.12 -15.87
CA SER A 118 38.37 12.92 -16.12
C SER A 118 39.29 12.95 -14.90
N VAL A 119 38.75 13.18 -13.70
CA VAL A 119 39.53 13.19 -12.46
C VAL A 119 40.15 11.82 -12.19
N LEU A 120 39.40 10.72 -12.34
CA LEU A 120 39.95 9.37 -12.16
C LEU A 120 41.06 9.04 -13.18
N LYS A 121 40.96 9.50 -14.43
CA LYS A 121 42.06 9.40 -15.42
C LYS A 121 43.30 10.18 -15.00
N GLU A 122 43.13 11.42 -14.52
CA GLU A 122 44.24 12.25 -14.02
C GLU A 122 44.94 11.61 -12.82
N LYS A 123 44.18 10.96 -11.93
CA LYS A 123 44.73 10.13 -10.83
C LYS A 123 45.31 8.79 -11.28
N SER A 124 45.40 8.53 -12.60
CA SER A 124 45.90 7.29 -13.19
C SER A 124 45.16 6.03 -12.71
N ALA A 125 43.84 6.15 -12.49
CA ALA A 125 43.01 5.01 -12.11
C ALA A 125 42.98 3.96 -13.24
N GLN A 126 43.22 2.70 -12.88
CA GLN A 126 43.20 1.55 -13.79
C GLN A 126 42.05 0.59 -13.46
N ALA A 127 41.74 0.43 -12.17
CA ALA A 127 40.71 -0.48 -11.68
C ALA A 127 39.79 0.21 -10.66
N LEU A 128 38.48 -0.01 -10.80
CA LEU A 128 37.44 0.54 -9.93
C LEU A 128 36.72 -0.59 -9.20
N LEU A 129 36.87 -0.67 -7.87
CA LEU A 129 36.11 -1.55 -7.00
C LEU A 129 34.74 -0.92 -6.76
N THR A 130 33.66 -1.56 -7.17
CA THR A 130 32.28 -1.07 -6.98
C THR A 130 31.40 -2.09 -6.25
N LEU A 131 30.24 -1.65 -5.74
CA LEU A 131 29.36 -2.50 -4.93
C LEU A 131 28.49 -3.43 -5.78
N ASN A 132 28.85 -4.70 -5.81
CA ASN A 132 27.95 -5.76 -6.25
C ASN A 132 27.95 -6.89 -5.22
N GLY A 133 26.84 -7.06 -4.52
CA GLY A 133 26.65 -8.19 -3.65
C GLY A 133 25.21 -8.34 -3.17
N LYS A 134 24.85 -9.59 -2.90
CA LYS A 134 23.51 -9.98 -2.52
C LYS A 134 23.38 -10.00 -1.01
N ASN A 135 22.52 -9.14 -0.47
CA ASN A 135 22.18 -9.17 0.95
C ASN A 135 21.69 -10.58 1.32
N SER A 136 22.36 -11.20 2.29
CA SER A 136 22.13 -12.60 2.65
C SER A 136 20.76 -12.86 3.27
N ASP A 137 20.13 -11.83 3.86
CA ASP A 137 18.79 -11.88 4.42
C ASP A 137 17.75 -11.55 3.34
N SER A 138 17.69 -10.29 2.89
CA SER A 138 16.65 -9.80 1.97
C SER A 138 16.74 -10.33 0.54
N LYS A 139 17.86 -10.95 0.16
CA LYS A 139 18.20 -11.42 -1.20
C LYS A 139 18.23 -10.32 -2.27
N LEU A 140 18.12 -9.04 -1.88
CA LEU A 140 18.32 -7.90 -2.78
C LEU A 140 19.82 -7.70 -3.06
N THR A 141 20.16 -7.38 -4.30
CA THR A 141 21.53 -7.01 -4.67
C THR A 141 21.74 -5.51 -4.42
N THR A 142 22.95 -5.11 -4.02
CA THR A 142 23.34 -3.69 -3.98
C THR A 142 23.19 -3.05 -5.36
N ARG A 143 22.90 -1.75 -5.38
CA ARG A 143 22.98 -0.95 -6.60
C ARG A 143 24.45 -0.83 -7.01
N GLU A 144 24.77 -1.29 -8.21
CA GLU A 144 26.07 -1.05 -8.84
C GLU A 144 26.25 0.46 -9.10
N THR A 145 27.47 0.95 -8.96
CA THR A 145 27.83 2.36 -9.22
C THR A 145 27.88 2.61 -10.72
N ILE A 146 27.10 3.55 -11.22
CA ILE A 146 27.02 3.89 -12.65
C ILE A 146 27.29 5.39 -12.84
N PHE A 147 28.20 5.74 -13.73
CA PHE A 147 28.47 7.12 -14.19
C PHE A 147 29.01 7.12 -15.63
N ASP A 148 28.90 8.25 -16.32
CA ASP A 148 29.37 8.38 -17.71
C ASP A 148 30.90 8.25 -17.80
N GLY A 149 31.38 7.35 -18.67
CA GLY A 149 32.80 7.03 -18.80
C GLY A 149 33.30 5.89 -17.89
N ILE A 150 32.47 5.27 -17.04
CA ILE A 150 32.89 4.16 -16.18
C ILE A 150 33.49 2.97 -16.98
N GLY A 151 33.00 2.72 -18.20
CA GLY A 151 33.48 1.67 -19.08
C GLY A 151 34.90 1.87 -19.65
N GLU A 152 35.54 3.01 -19.38
CA GLU A 152 36.94 3.28 -19.72
C GLU A 152 37.92 2.66 -18.72
N PHE A 153 37.42 2.16 -17.58
CA PHE A 153 38.21 1.56 -16.50
C PHE A 153 37.88 0.07 -16.34
N ARG A 154 38.79 -0.70 -15.73
CA ARG A 154 38.48 -2.08 -15.33
C ARG A 154 37.62 -2.07 -14.07
N VAL A 155 36.33 -2.33 -14.20
CA VAL A 155 35.43 -2.49 -13.04
C VAL A 155 35.62 -3.86 -12.40
N ASP A 156 35.73 -3.89 -11.07
CA ASP A 156 35.74 -5.09 -10.24
C ASP A 156 34.53 -5.06 -9.29
N LEU A 157 33.79 -6.16 -9.32
CA LEU A 157 32.48 -6.30 -8.67
C LEU A 157 32.52 -7.26 -7.48
N GLU A 158 33.63 -7.99 -7.28
CA GLU A 158 33.69 -9.15 -6.38
C GLU A 158 34.26 -8.79 -5.00
N HIS A 159 35.20 -7.85 -4.96
CA HIS A 159 36.05 -7.68 -3.77
C HIS A 159 35.53 -6.67 -2.75
N LEU A 160 34.81 -5.62 -3.19
CA LEU A 160 34.38 -4.54 -2.31
C LEU A 160 33.29 -4.99 -1.33
N TYR A 161 32.24 -5.65 -1.83
CA TYR A 161 31.07 -5.99 -1.02
C TYR A 161 31.40 -6.90 0.19
N PRO A 162 32.22 -7.97 0.06
CA PRO A 162 32.65 -8.74 1.22
C PRO A 162 33.52 -7.91 2.18
N ALA A 163 34.45 -7.10 1.67
CA ALA A 163 35.38 -6.33 2.49
C ALA A 163 34.70 -5.24 3.34
N ILE A 164 33.64 -4.61 2.82
CA ILE A 164 32.85 -3.61 3.54
C ILE A 164 31.85 -4.26 4.52
N CYS A 165 31.31 -5.44 4.20
CA CYS A 165 30.34 -6.16 5.05
C CYS A 165 30.98 -6.93 6.22
N GLU A 166 32.14 -7.57 6.03
CA GLU A 166 32.65 -8.56 6.99
C GLU A 166 33.30 -7.96 8.26
N CYS A 167 33.24 -8.72 9.36
CA CYS A 167 34.07 -8.52 10.55
C CYS A 167 34.86 -9.81 10.84
N VAL A 168 36.18 -9.73 10.81
CA VAL A 168 37.07 -10.91 10.87
C VAL A 168 37.00 -11.60 12.25
N LYS A 169 36.71 -12.91 12.24
CA LYS A 169 37.07 -13.86 13.31
C LYS A 169 37.68 -15.12 12.66
N ASN A 170 38.72 -15.66 13.29
CA ASN A 170 39.55 -16.73 12.71
C ASN A 170 39.06 -18.15 13.06
N GLY A 171 39.05 -19.05 12.06
CA GLY A 171 39.37 -20.49 12.23
C GLY A 171 38.20 -21.51 12.30
N PRO A 172 38.21 -22.58 11.47
CA PRO A 172 37.31 -23.74 11.55
C PRO A 172 37.98 -25.02 12.13
N LEU A 173 37.19 -26.06 12.46
CA LEU A 173 37.66 -27.36 13.00
C LEU A 173 37.09 -28.61 12.31
N LYS A 174 37.78 -29.74 12.54
CA LYS A 174 37.81 -31.05 11.84
C LYS A 174 37.02 -32.17 12.57
N HIS A 175 36.77 -33.39 12.06
CA HIS A 175 37.06 -34.14 10.80
C HIS A 175 35.91 -35.17 10.56
N THR A 176 35.88 -35.89 9.42
CA THR A 176 34.86 -36.91 9.06
C THR A 176 35.42 -38.31 8.82
N ILE A 177 34.62 -39.36 9.10
CA ILE A 177 34.83 -40.75 8.63
C ILE A 177 33.60 -41.20 7.86
N SER A 178 33.84 -41.93 6.77
CA SER A 178 32.82 -42.37 5.81
C SER A 178 32.71 -43.90 5.85
N ILE A 179 31.51 -44.44 6.03
CA ILE A 179 31.22 -45.89 6.04
C ILE A 179 30.32 -46.20 4.85
N GLU A 180 30.74 -47.13 3.97
CA GLU A 180 29.94 -47.55 2.82
C GLU A 180 28.84 -48.53 3.24
N THR A 181 27.64 -48.31 2.68
CA THR A 181 26.54 -49.26 2.64
C THR A 181 26.02 -49.37 1.20
N ASP A 182 25.11 -50.31 0.94
CA ASP A 182 24.66 -50.68 -0.41
C ASP A 182 23.95 -49.54 -1.19
N GLU A 183 23.60 -48.42 -0.54
CA GLU A 183 23.03 -47.21 -1.17
C GLU A 183 23.99 -45.99 -1.15
N GLY A 184 25.22 -46.14 -0.63
CA GLY A 184 26.24 -45.09 -0.61
C GLY A 184 26.90 -44.87 0.75
N THR A 185 27.87 -43.96 0.80
CA THR A 185 28.70 -43.74 1.99
C THR A 185 28.04 -42.79 3.01
N ALA A 186 27.67 -43.33 4.18
CA ALA A 186 27.18 -42.54 5.30
C ALA A 186 28.33 -41.99 6.16
N ILE A 187 28.24 -40.72 6.56
CA ILE A 187 29.22 -40.05 7.43
C ILE A 187 28.56 -39.80 8.79
N LEU A 188 29.16 -40.33 9.85
CA LEU A 188 28.68 -40.20 11.23
C LEU A 188 29.71 -39.53 12.13
N TYR A 189 29.19 -38.75 13.09
CA TYR A 189 29.97 -38.13 14.17
C TYR A 189 29.47 -38.71 15.51
N CYS A 190 30.29 -39.50 16.20
CA CYS A 190 30.03 -39.91 17.59
C CYS A 190 31.34 -40.34 18.29
N SER A 191 31.37 -40.25 19.62
CA SER A 191 32.61 -40.33 20.41
C SER A 191 32.84 -41.62 21.20
N ASP A 192 31.92 -42.60 21.23
CA ASP A 192 32.16 -43.95 21.76
C ASP A 192 30.99 -44.92 21.39
N ILE A 193 31.29 -46.15 20.96
CA ILE A 193 30.30 -47.08 20.35
C ILE A 193 30.15 -48.46 21.05
N GLU A 194 30.99 -48.78 22.02
CA GLU A 194 31.19 -50.14 22.60
C GLU A 194 30.07 -50.73 23.50
N ARG A 195 28.85 -50.16 23.58
CA ARG A 195 27.86 -50.55 24.62
C ARG A 195 26.43 -50.92 24.20
N LEU A 196 26.17 -51.19 22.92
CA LEU A 196 24.82 -51.50 22.41
C LEU A 196 24.64 -52.95 21.96
N LYS A 197 24.58 -53.91 22.90
CA LYS A 197 23.95 -55.22 22.69
C LYS A 197 23.10 -55.67 23.89
N ASN A 198 21.86 -56.08 23.58
CA ASN A 198 20.89 -56.82 24.39
C ASN A 198 20.16 -56.09 25.53
N THR A 199 18.90 -55.68 25.29
CA THR A 199 17.73 -55.93 26.18
C THR A 199 16.45 -55.81 25.34
N ASP A 200 15.46 -56.66 25.59
CA ASP A 200 14.21 -56.77 24.83
C ASP A 200 13.14 -55.75 25.29
N VAL A 201 12.33 -55.23 24.37
CA VAL A 201 11.51 -54.01 24.57
C VAL A 201 10.00 -54.29 24.64
N GLU A 202 9.53 -55.39 24.04
CA GLU A 202 8.10 -55.69 23.89
C GLU A 202 7.42 -55.97 25.24
N GLN A 203 8.04 -56.76 26.13
CA GLN A 203 7.42 -57.22 27.40
C GLN A 203 7.01 -56.09 28.36
N VAL A 204 7.70 -54.95 28.34
CA VAL A 204 7.41 -53.81 29.25
C VAL A 204 6.16 -53.05 28.79
N LEU A 205 5.84 -53.07 27.50
CA LEU A 205 4.71 -52.32 26.93
C LEU A 205 3.37 -53.01 27.18
N ASP A 206 3.33 -54.35 27.20
CA ASP A 206 2.10 -55.12 27.47
C ASP A 206 1.64 -55.04 28.94
N ALA A 207 2.58 -54.98 29.89
CA ALA A 207 2.28 -54.83 31.31
C ALA A 207 1.58 -53.49 31.63
N ILE A 208 1.94 -52.41 30.94
CA ILE A 208 1.37 -51.07 31.17
C ILE A 208 -0.06 -50.96 30.64
N ASN A 209 -0.40 -51.67 29.57
CA ASN A 209 -1.74 -51.64 28.97
C ASN A 209 -2.77 -52.48 29.73
N SER A 210 -2.33 -53.40 30.60
CA SER A 210 -3.18 -54.40 31.28
C SER A 210 -3.46 -54.10 32.77
N GLY A 211 -2.74 -53.17 33.39
CA GLY A 211 -2.91 -52.81 34.81
C GLY A 211 -4.22 -52.08 35.12
N ASN A 212 -4.89 -52.48 36.22
CA ASN A 212 -6.23 -52.00 36.60
C ASN A 212 -6.28 -51.14 37.87
N THR A 213 -5.14 -50.86 38.52
CA THR A 213 -5.07 -49.94 39.67
C THR A 213 -3.84 -49.03 39.61
N ASP A 214 -3.99 -47.78 40.08
CA ASP A 214 -2.93 -46.76 40.00
C ASP A 214 -1.60 -47.20 40.62
N LYS A 215 -1.63 -48.04 41.66
CA LYS A 215 -0.43 -48.45 42.42
C LYS A 215 0.53 -49.37 41.64
N GLU A 216 0.06 -50.15 40.68
CA GLU A 216 0.92 -51.10 39.93
C GLU A 216 1.74 -50.40 38.85
N VAL A 217 1.25 -49.29 38.29
CA VAL A 217 1.99 -48.49 37.30
C VAL A 217 3.22 -47.80 37.92
N TYR A 218 3.17 -47.48 39.22
CA TYR A 218 4.24 -46.75 39.91
C TYR A 218 5.49 -47.59 40.21
N SER A 219 5.39 -48.91 40.44
CA SER A 219 6.57 -49.74 40.76
C SER A 219 7.39 -50.14 39.53
N ILE A 220 6.78 -50.14 38.35
CA ILE A 220 7.43 -50.54 37.08
C ILE A 220 8.40 -49.45 36.57
N LEU A 221 8.25 -48.20 37.02
CA LEU A 221 9.02 -47.04 36.57
C LEU A 221 10.44 -46.90 37.20
N GLU A 222 10.81 -47.72 38.19
CA GLU A 222 12.01 -47.49 39.01
C GLU A 222 13.33 -48.13 38.52
N ASN A 223 13.37 -48.86 37.40
CA ASN A 223 14.63 -49.46 36.91
C ASN A 223 15.04 -49.06 35.47
N LYS A 224 16.36 -48.83 35.32
CA LYS A 224 16.99 -48.11 34.20
C LYS A 224 16.91 -48.83 32.86
N ILE A 225 16.32 -48.18 31.86
CA ILE A 225 16.44 -48.51 30.42
C ILE A 225 16.77 -47.22 29.63
N ALA A 226 17.15 -47.33 28.35
CA ALA A 226 17.57 -46.22 27.50
C ALA A 226 16.52 -45.09 27.34
N ASN A 227 17.00 -43.86 27.11
CA ASN A 227 16.18 -42.63 27.14
C ASN A 227 14.92 -42.69 26.26
N GLU A 228 14.97 -43.27 25.05
CA GLU A 228 13.79 -43.35 24.17
C GLU A 228 12.70 -44.30 24.69
N ILE A 229 13.08 -45.41 25.31
CA ILE A 229 12.14 -46.37 25.92
C ILE A 229 11.46 -45.71 27.12
N ASN A 230 12.21 -44.95 27.93
CA ASN A 230 11.66 -44.14 29.02
C ASN A 230 10.66 -43.10 28.50
N CYS A 231 10.89 -42.50 27.33
CA CYS A 231 9.94 -41.57 26.71
C CYS A 231 8.65 -42.26 26.23
N ARG A 232 8.77 -43.47 25.65
CA ARG A 232 7.61 -44.28 25.21
C ARG A 232 6.74 -44.71 26.39
N ILE A 233 7.36 -45.21 27.45
CA ILE A 233 6.71 -45.56 28.70
C ILE A 233 6.03 -44.32 29.30
N ALA A 234 6.77 -43.21 29.48
CA ALA A 234 6.23 -41.98 30.07
C ALA A 234 5.02 -41.40 29.31
N LEU A 235 5.00 -41.49 27.98
CA LEU A 235 3.86 -41.06 27.16
C LEU A 235 2.62 -41.94 27.39
N GLN A 236 2.78 -43.27 27.49
CA GLN A 236 1.64 -44.15 27.73
C GLN A 236 1.12 -43.99 29.17
N SER A 237 2.01 -43.89 30.16
CA SER A 237 1.64 -43.54 31.54
C SER A 237 0.89 -42.20 31.61
N LEU A 238 1.34 -41.16 30.89
CA LEU A 238 0.66 -39.87 30.82
C LEU A 238 -0.74 -39.98 30.21
N LYS A 239 -0.90 -40.73 29.12
CA LYS A 239 -2.20 -40.96 28.47
C LYS A 239 -3.16 -41.72 29.40
N LYS A 240 -2.70 -42.81 30.02
CA LYS A 240 -3.50 -43.67 30.89
C LYS A 240 -3.93 -42.94 32.17
N MET A 241 -3.04 -42.16 32.77
CA MET A 241 -3.36 -41.33 33.94
C MET A 241 -4.44 -40.28 33.62
N ILE A 242 -4.30 -39.53 32.51
CA ILE A 242 -5.32 -38.55 32.09
C ILE A 242 -6.65 -39.22 31.73
N GLU A 243 -6.61 -40.43 31.17
CA GLU A 243 -7.80 -41.25 30.88
C GLU A 243 -8.53 -41.64 32.17
N LEU A 244 -7.85 -42.35 33.08
CA LEU A 244 -8.40 -42.79 34.37
C LEU A 244 -8.97 -41.62 35.18
N GLU A 245 -8.23 -40.50 35.27
CA GLU A 245 -8.69 -39.26 35.90
C GLU A 245 -9.99 -38.72 35.26
N SER A 246 -10.10 -38.78 33.93
CA SER A 246 -11.28 -38.30 33.19
C SER A 246 -12.52 -39.20 33.38
N GLU A 247 -12.32 -40.47 33.68
CA GLU A 247 -13.39 -41.43 34.01
C GLU A 247 -13.81 -41.31 35.48
N TRP A 248 -12.84 -41.20 36.39
CA TRP A 248 -13.07 -40.95 37.82
C TRP A 248 -13.91 -39.68 38.05
N ASN A 249 -13.72 -38.65 37.22
CA ASN A 249 -14.47 -37.40 37.28
C ASN A 249 -15.95 -37.54 36.85
N ARG A 250 -16.34 -38.61 36.14
CA ARG A 250 -17.76 -38.95 35.91
C ARG A 250 -18.40 -39.55 37.16
N TYR A 251 -17.64 -40.31 37.95
CA TYR A 251 -18.09 -40.87 39.23
C TYR A 251 -18.12 -39.84 40.38
N ARG A 252 -17.19 -38.88 40.41
CA ARG A 252 -17.08 -37.93 41.54
C ARG A 252 -18.18 -36.86 41.61
N LYS A 253 -19.08 -36.77 40.63
CA LYS A 253 -20.19 -35.80 40.60
C LYS A 253 -21.32 -36.08 41.62
N THR A 254 -21.25 -37.21 42.33
CA THR A 254 -22.27 -37.66 43.30
C THR A 254 -21.75 -37.80 44.74
N SER A 255 -20.52 -37.38 45.06
CA SER A 255 -19.98 -37.43 46.43
C SER A 255 -19.25 -36.15 46.81
N SER A 256 -19.44 -35.69 48.05
CA SER A 256 -19.04 -34.37 48.54
C SER A 256 -17.58 -34.29 49.02
N ASN A 257 -17.05 -33.07 48.94
CA ASN A 257 -15.74 -32.60 49.40
C ASN A 257 -15.15 -33.32 50.63
N ALA A 258 -14.05 -34.07 50.44
CA ALA A 258 -12.81 -33.96 51.22
C ALA A 258 -11.74 -34.93 50.68
N GLN A 259 -10.84 -34.46 49.79
CA GLN A 259 -9.64 -35.24 49.48
C GLN A 259 -8.42 -34.36 49.20
N SER A 260 -7.53 -34.35 50.21
CA SER A 260 -6.08 -34.27 50.14
C SER A 260 -5.41 -33.25 49.18
N PHE A 261 -4.89 -32.18 49.79
CA PHE A 261 -3.86 -31.33 49.19
C PHE A 261 -2.60 -32.14 48.78
N ALA A 262 -2.29 -33.23 49.50
CA ALA A 262 -1.15 -34.10 49.19
C ALA A 262 -1.37 -34.98 47.93
N GLU A 263 -2.60 -35.37 47.61
CA GLU A 263 -2.90 -36.04 46.32
C GLU A 263 -2.62 -35.10 45.14
N THR A 264 -2.90 -33.80 45.30
CA THR A 264 -2.60 -32.78 44.28
C THR A 264 -1.09 -32.59 44.11
N ILE A 265 -0.33 -32.53 45.22
CA ILE A 265 1.14 -32.42 45.19
C ILE A 265 1.78 -33.64 44.49
N ASN A 266 1.36 -34.86 44.85
CA ASN A 266 1.89 -36.08 44.23
C ASN A 266 1.59 -36.12 42.72
N ARG A 267 0.35 -35.80 42.33
CA ARG A 267 -0.04 -35.69 40.91
C ARG A 267 0.84 -34.70 40.15
N ASP A 268 1.05 -33.50 40.70
CA ASP A 268 1.85 -32.46 40.04
C ASP A 268 3.33 -32.85 39.93
N MET A 269 3.89 -33.55 40.93
CA MET A 269 5.24 -34.12 40.88
C MET A 269 5.37 -35.19 39.79
N ILE A 270 4.40 -36.11 39.68
CA ILE A 270 4.38 -37.18 38.68
C ILE A 270 4.22 -36.60 37.27
N LEU A 271 3.27 -35.68 37.05
CA LEU A 271 3.12 -34.98 35.77
C LEU A 271 4.39 -34.24 35.38
N GLN A 272 5.08 -33.60 36.33
CA GLN A 272 6.34 -32.91 36.07
C GLN A 272 7.43 -33.88 35.61
N GLN A 273 7.53 -35.07 36.21
CA GLN A 273 8.48 -36.11 35.82
C GLN A 273 8.15 -36.70 34.43
N LEU A 274 6.91 -37.12 34.20
CA LEU A 274 6.47 -37.70 32.92
C LEU A 274 6.66 -36.72 31.76
N VAL A 275 6.27 -35.45 31.93
CA VAL A 275 6.45 -34.42 30.91
C VAL A 275 7.93 -34.08 30.70
N SER A 276 8.74 -34.07 31.77
CA SER A 276 10.18 -33.88 31.65
C SER A 276 10.91 -35.03 30.96
N LEU A 277 10.37 -36.25 31.00
CA LEU A 277 10.88 -37.39 30.23
C LEU A 277 10.45 -37.27 28.76
N ILE A 278 9.16 -37.04 28.49
CA ILE A 278 8.64 -36.91 27.11
C ILE A 278 9.39 -35.82 26.32
N VAL A 279 9.62 -34.64 26.91
CA VAL A 279 10.36 -33.52 26.28
C VAL A 279 11.79 -33.90 25.87
N LYS A 280 12.42 -34.89 26.52
CA LYS A 280 13.77 -35.36 26.17
C LYS A 280 13.82 -36.38 25.01
N SER A 281 12.67 -36.76 24.46
CA SER A 281 12.60 -37.73 23.34
C SER A 281 13.13 -37.12 22.06
N GLN A 282 14.02 -37.79 21.32
CA GLN A 282 14.44 -37.29 20.00
C GLN A 282 13.33 -37.41 18.93
N ASP A 283 12.28 -38.20 19.18
CA ASP A 283 11.13 -38.35 18.28
C ASP A 283 10.11 -37.20 18.42
N SER A 284 10.02 -36.37 17.39
CA SER A 284 9.02 -35.29 17.26
C SER A 284 7.56 -35.74 17.39
N GLU A 285 7.22 -36.98 17.02
CA GLU A 285 5.86 -37.51 17.16
C GLU A 285 5.50 -37.77 18.63
N MET A 286 6.48 -38.14 19.46
CA MET A 286 6.28 -38.34 20.90
C MET A 286 5.86 -37.03 21.60
N ILE A 287 6.49 -35.91 21.21
CA ILE A 287 6.15 -34.57 21.71
C ILE A 287 4.73 -34.18 21.31
N LEU A 288 4.35 -34.40 20.05
CA LEU A 288 3.01 -34.06 19.54
C LEU A 288 1.92 -34.95 20.14
N GLN A 289 2.21 -36.22 20.42
CA GLN A 289 1.30 -37.08 21.17
C GLN A 289 1.18 -36.67 22.63
N GLY A 290 2.26 -36.21 23.27
CA GLY A 290 2.24 -35.62 24.62
C GLY A 290 1.37 -34.35 24.67
N LEU A 291 1.54 -33.45 23.70
CA LEU A 291 0.68 -32.27 23.52
C LEU A 291 -0.79 -32.69 23.32
N ARG A 292 -1.05 -33.70 22.49
CA ARG A 292 -2.42 -34.20 22.29
C ARG A 292 -3.03 -34.85 23.55
N ALA A 293 -2.23 -35.51 24.38
CA ALA A 293 -2.67 -36.09 25.64
C ALA A 293 -3.06 -34.99 26.65
N LEU A 294 -2.18 -33.99 26.85
CA LEU A 294 -2.45 -32.85 27.72
C LEU A 294 -3.69 -32.03 27.31
N LYS A 295 -4.11 -32.05 26.04
CA LYS A 295 -5.41 -31.48 25.62
C LYS A 295 -6.58 -31.99 26.47
N ARG A 296 -6.55 -33.26 26.90
CA ARG A 296 -7.63 -33.90 27.66
C ARG A 296 -7.56 -33.65 29.17
N ASP A 297 -6.45 -33.15 29.69
CA ASP A 297 -6.30 -32.78 31.11
C ASP A 297 -7.22 -31.60 31.47
N ARG A 298 -8.15 -31.88 32.40
CA ARG A 298 -9.16 -30.95 32.94
C ARG A 298 -8.93 -30.59 34.41
N PHE A 299 -7.94 -31.19 35.09
CA PHE A 299 -7.71 -31.00 36.53
C PHE A 299 -6.74 -29.86 36.83
N SER A 300 -5.75 -29.66 35.96
CA SER A 300 -4.75 -28.60 36.16
C SER A 300 -5.34 -27.20 35.93
N ARG A 301 -4.86 -26.21 36.70
CA ARG A 301 -5.30 -24.80 36.64
C ARG A 301 -5.11 -24.16 35.25
N SER A 302 -5.77 -23.02 35.02
CA SER A 302 -5.75 -22.26 33.76
C SER A 302 -4.37 -21.84 33.24
N THR A 303 -3.35 -21.84 34.11
CA THR A 303 -1.93 -21.55 33.87
C THR A 303 -1.05 -22.82 33.79
N ASN A 304 -1.60 -23.93 33.29
CA ASN A 304 -0.97 -25.26 33.27
C ASN A 304 0.48 -25.28 32.72
N ILE A 305 1.44 -25.41 33.63
CA ILE A 305 2.89 -25.47 33.39
C ILE A 305 3.34 -26.67 32.54
N TYR A 306 2.60 -27.76 32.51
CA TYR A 306 2.90 -28.94 31.69
C TYR A 306 2.61 -28.69 30.21
N LYS A 307 1.47 -28.04 29.95
CA LYS A 307 1.08 -27.58 28.61
C LYS A 307 2.12 -26.59 28.09
N ASP A 308 2.55 -25.64 28.90
CA ASP A 308 3.62 -24.69 28.56
C ASP A 308 4.93 -25.39 28.19
N ARG A 309 5.41 -26.35 28.99
CA ARG A 309 6.67 -27.08 28.70
C ARG A 309 6.63 -27.81 27.36
N ILE A 310 5.56 -28.56 27.06
CA ILE A 310 5.46 -29.24 25.76
C ILE A 310 5.23 -28.24 24.61
N CYS A 311 4.50 -27.14 24.83
CA CYS A 311 4.36 -26.09 23.80
C CYS A 311 5.72 -25.44 23.47
N ASN A 312 6.56 -25.17 24.47
CA ASN A 312 7.91 -24.64 24.26
C ASN A 312 8.76 -25.61 23.44
N GLU A 313 8.74 -26.91 23.77
CA GLU A 313 9.45 -27.93 23.01
C GLU A 313 8.99 -28.02 21.55
N VAL A 314 7.67 -27.95 21.30
CA VAL A 314 7.11 -27.91 19.94
C VAL A 314 7.55 -26.64 19.17
N MET A 315 7.71 -25.49 19.85
CA MET A 315 8.23 -24.27 19.23
C MET A 315 9.74 -24.34 18.93
N ILE A 316 10.54 -24.97 19.81
CA ILE A 316 11.97 -25.22 19.59
C ILE A 316 12.12 -26.10 18.33
N ARG A 317 11.49 -27.27 18.28
CA ARG A 317 11.55 -28.18 17.11
C ARG A 317 10.96 -27.61 15.83
N ALA A 318 10.01 -26.69 15.92
CA ALA A 318 9.56 -25.94 14.76
C ALA A 318 10.68 -25.00 14.26
N THR A 319 11.35 -24.28 15.17
CA THR A 319 12.44 -23.36 14.85
C THR A 319 13.65 -24.10 14.27
N ASP A 320 14.02 -25.23 14.86
CA ASP A 320 15.15 -26.07 14.44
C ASP A 320 14.83 -26.93 13.19
N GLY A 321 13.59 -26.87 12.68
CA GLY A 321 13.18 -27.59 11.47
C GLY A 321 13.00 -29.10 11.65
N GLU A 322 12.86 -29.60 12.87
CA GLU A 322 12.68 -31.03 13.17
C GLU A 322 11.23 -31.53 12.95
N LEU A 323 10.25 -30.62 12.84
CA LEU A 323 8.85 -30.97 12.57
C LEU A 323 8.54 -31.02 11.07
N THR A 324 8.01 -32.13 10.59
CA THR A 324 7.52 -32.24 9.20
C THR A 324 6.29 -31.37 8.93
N ILE A 325 6.02 -31.00 7.68
CA ILE A 325 4.83 -30.19 7.31
C ILE A 325 3.50 -30.80 7.83
N PRO A 326 3.22 -32.12 7.71
CA PRO A 326 2.02 -32.73 8.30
C PRO A 326 1.97 -32.64 9.84
N GLN A 327 3.12 -32.66 10.50
CA GLN A 327 3.25 -32.51 11.95
C GLN A 327 3.01 -31.07 12.40
N LEU A 328 3.51 -30.06 11.66
CA LEU A 328 3.20 -28.65 11.89
C LEU A 328 1.70 -28.36 11.75
N ILE A 329 1.04 -28.86 10.70
CA ILE A 329 -0.42 -28.77 10.53
C ILE A 329 -1.16 -29.42 11.71
N ARG A 330 -0.65 -30.55 12.22
CA ARG A 330 -1.21 -31.26 13.38
C ARG A 330 -1.03 -30.45 14.67
N ALA A 331 0.13 -29.82 14.87
CA ALA A 331 0.42 -28.95 16.01
C ALA A 331 -0.53 -27.74 16.05
N VAL A 332 -0.68 -27.00 14.94
CA VAL A 332 -1.65 -25.89 14.81
C VAL A 332 -3.06 -26.36 15.20
N ARG A 333 -3.53 -27.50 14.63
CA ARG A 333 -4.86 -28.06 14.95
C ARG A 333 -5.02 -28.45 16.42
N ILE A 334 -3.97 -28.91 17.10
CA ILE A 334 -4.04 -29.23 18.54
C ILE A 334 -4.13 -27.93 19.35
N LEU A 335 -3.25 -26.96 19.11
CA LEU A 335 -3.15 -25.69 19.85
C LEU A 335 -4.40 -24.81 19.70
N VAL A 336 -5.02 -24.76 18.51
CA VAL A 336 -6.30 -24.03 18.30
C VAL A 336 -7.38 -24.47 19.30
N ASN A 337 -7.39 -25.75 19.66
CA ASN A 337 -8.37 -26.32 20.57
C ASN A 337 -8.02 -26.14 22.06
N TYR A 338 -6.93 -25.47 22.42
CA TYR A 338 -6.59 -25.18 23.82
C TYR A 338 -7.36 -23.98 24.40
N GLY A 339 -8.02 -23.18 23.56
CA GLY A 339 -8.97 -22.11 23.94
C GLY A 339 -8.36 -20.85 24.58
N ASN A 340 -7.18 -20.95 25.20
CA ASN A 340 -6.49 -19.83 25.86
C ASN A 340 -5.64 -19.02 24.86
N SER A 341 -5.64 -17.69 24.99
CA SER A 341 -4.89 -16.74 24.14
C SER A 341 -3.38 -16.99 24.14
N LYS A 342 -2.79 -17.47 25.23
CA LYS A 342 -1.35 -17.78 25.34
C LYS A 342 -0.86 -18.72 24.22
N TYR A 343 -1.64 -19.76 23.91
CA TYR A 343 -1.28 -20.75 22.89
C TYR A 343 -1.51 -20.25 21.46
N ARG A 344 -2.17 -19.11 21.26
CA ARG A 344 -2.23 -18.45 19.94
C ARG A 344 -0.88 -17.87 19.55
N ASN A 345 -0.12 -17.32 20.50
CA ASN A 345 1.25 -16.89 20.26
C ASN A 345 2.15 -18.08 19.88
N CYS A 346 1.91 -19.27 20.45
CA CYS A 346 2.60 -20.49 20.04
C CYS A 346 2.26 -20.89 18.60
N ILE A 347 0.99 -20.77 18.17
CA ILE A 347 0.59 -20.98 16.77
C ILE A 347 1.31 -19.98 15.86
N ASP A 348 1.33 -18.69 16.22
CA ASP A 348 2.03 -17.68 15.45
C ASP A 348 3.48 -18.10 15.18
N MET A 349 4.23 -18.53 16.21
CA MET A 349 5.63 -18.98 16.09
C MET A 349 5.87 -20.21 15.21
N LEU A 350 4.86 -21.07 14.95
CA LEU A 350 5.02 -22.22 14.06
C LEU A 350 5.26 -21.82 12.59
N TRP A 351 5.13 -20.54 12.25
CA TRP A 351 5.53 -20.02 10.94
C TRP A 351 7.00 -20.30 10.60
N VAL A 352 7.90 -20.26 11.61
CA VAL A 352 9.33 -20.47 11.41
C VAL A 352 9.59 -21.89 10.88
N GLY A 353 8.94 -22.90 11.45
CA GLY A 353 9.04 -24.28 10.96
C GLY A 353 8.46 -24.48 9.57
N LEU A 354 7.42 -23.73 9.20
CA LEU A 354 6.91 -23.74 7.81
C LEU A 354 7.90 -23.10 6.83
N ALA A 355 8.69 -22.11 7.27
CA ALA A 355 9.76 -21.52 6.47
C ALA A 355 10.96 -22.48 6.34
N CYS A 356 11.46 -23.04 7.45
CA CYS A 356 12.56 -24.01 7.45
C CYS A 356 12.26 -25.26 6.61
N ARG A 357 10.99 -25.67 6.55
CA ARG A 357 10.51 -26.82 5.77
C ARG A 357 9.79 -26.44 4.48
N GLU A 358 9.98 -25.23 3.97
CA GLU A 358 9.28 -24.72 2.77
C GLU A 358 9.35 -25.73 1.60
N HIS A 359 10.51 -26.33 1.37
CA HIS A 359 10.75 -27.27 0.27
C HIS A 359 9.94 -28.58 0.36
N ASP A 360 9.51 -28.96 1.56
CA ASP A 360 8.74 -30.19 1.82
C ASP A 360 7.21 -30.01 1.58
N ILE A 361 6.76 -28.81 1.22
CA ILE A 361 5.35 -28.50 0.95
C ILE A 361 4.92 -29.11 -0.39
N LYS A 362 4.12 -30.19 -0.32
CA LYS A 362 3.53 -30.90 -1.48
C LYS A 362 2.14 -30.36 -1.85
N PRO A 363 1.65 -30.58 -3.09
CA PRO A 363 0.37 -29.99 -3.56
C PRO A 363 -0.86 -30.37 -2.72
N ASP A 364 -0.88 -31.60 -2.19
CA ASP A 364 -1.94 -32.12 -1.31
C ASP A 364 -1.99 -31.41 0.06
N LEU A 365 -0.87 -30.83 0.50
CA LEU A 365 -0.73 -30.11 1.76
C LEU A 365 -1.11 -28.62 1.64
N LEU A 366 -1.15 -28.04 0.43
CA LEU A 366 -1.48 -26.62 0.21
C LEU A 366 -2.84 -26.24 0.80
N ILE A 367 -3.92 -26.97 0.50
CA ILE A 367 -5.27 -26.65 1.02
C ILE A 367 -5.33 -26.74 2.56
N PRO A 368 -4.81 -27.79 3.23
CA PRO A 368 -4.64 -27.81 4.68
C PRO A 368 -3.88 -26.62 5.27
N LEU A 369 -2.83 -26.13 4.59
CA LEU A 369 -2.03 -24.99 5.02
C LEU A 369 -2.77 -23.65 4.83
N PHE A 370 -3.33 -23.40 3.64
CA PHE A 370 -4.16 -22.21 3.39
C PHE A 370 -5.36 -22.13 4.35
N ARG A 371 -6.01 -23.26 4.67
CA ARG A 371 -7.07 -23.32 5.71
C ARG A 371 -6.57 -23.01 7.12
N SER A 372 -5.26 -23.15 7.37
CA SER A 372 -4.65 -22.87 8.66
C SER A 372 -4.27 -21.39 8.84
N LEU A 373 -4.17 -20.60 7.75
CA LEU A 373 -3.86 -19.16 7.79
C LEU A 373 -4.74 -18.37 8.77
N ARG A 374 -6.02 -18.73 8.90
CA ARG A 374 -6.99 -18.07 9.80
C ARG A 374 -6.67 -18.20 11.30
N TYR A 375 -5.71 -19.04 11.67
CA TYR A 375 -5.28 -19.24 13.06
C TYR A 375 -3.99 -18.50 13.42
N PHE A 376 -3.25 -18.02 12.42
CA PHE A 376 -2.11 -17.12 12.59
C PHE A 376 -2.62 -15.67 12.71
N GLN A 377 -1.96 -14.84 13.53
CA GLN A 377 -2.33 -13.44 13.73
C GLN A 377 -1.19 -12.52 13.28
N ARG A 378 -0.07 -12.54 14.00
CA ARG A 378 1.11 -11.71 13.70
C ARG A 378 1.90 -12.24 12.52
N SER A 379 2.03 -13.55 12.38
CA SER A 379 2.80 -14.18 11.28
C SER A 379 1.95 -14.55 10.07
N LYS A 380 0.65 -14.22 10.05
CA LYS A 380 -0.28 -14.56 8.96
C LYS A 380 0.28 -14.18 7.58
N ASN A 381 0.78 -12.96 7.42
CA ASN A 381 1.30 -12.46 6.14
C ASN A 381 2.54 -13.25 5.69
N MET A 382 3.42 -13.64 6.62
CA MET A 382 4.63 -14.39 6.32
C MET A 382 4.30 -15.83 5.89
N VAL A 383 3.39 -16.50 6.60
CA VAL A 383 2.87 -17.82 6.18
C VAL A 383 2.18 -17.71 4.82
N GLN A 384 1.41 -16.64 4.58
CA GLN A 384 0.73 -16.40 3.32
C GLN A 384 1.72 -16.28 2.15
N ILE A 385 2.80 -15.50 2.28
CA ILE A 385 3.86 -15.38 1.26
C ILE A 385 4.50 -16.74 0.91
N ILE A 386 4.84 -17.55 1.93
CA ILE A 386 5.41 -18.90 1.71
C ILE A 386 4.44 -19.79 0.91
N LEU A 387 3.15 -19.75 1.24
CA LEU A 387 2.14 -20.54 0.56
C LEU A 387 1.80 -20.03 -0.85
N GLU A 388 1.88 -18.72 -1.08
CA GLU A 388 1.65 -18.09 -2.39
C GLU A 388 2.80 -18.40 -3.36
N LYS A 389 4.04 -18.32 -2.89
CA LYS A 389 5.22 -18.81 -3.60
C LYS A 389 5.07 -20.29 -3.98
N LYS A 390 4.68 -21.17 -3.05
CA LYS A 390 4.47 -22.60 -3.34
C LYS A 390 3.29 -22.90 -4.25
N LEU A 391 2.23 -22.11 -4.18
CA LEU A 391 1.14 -22.15 -5.15
C LEU A 391 1.65 -21.80 -6.56
N SER A 392 2.50 -20.77 -6.68
CA SER A 392 3.09 -20.33 -7.95
C SER A 392 3.99 -21.38 -8.61
N GLU A 393 4.63 -22.24 -7.81
CA GLU A 393 5.45 -23.37 -8.28
C GLU A 393 4.60 -24.61 -8.67
N GLN A 394 3.42 -24.79 -8.06
CA GLN A 394 2.70 -26.08 -8.07
C GLN A 394 1.29 -26.04 -8.68
N TRP A 395 0.78 -24.88 -9.10
CA TRP A 395 -0.60 -24.70 -9.58
C TRP A 395 -1.02 -25.67 -10.70
N LEU A 396 -0.12 -26.09 -11.60
CA LEU A 396 -0.43 -27.07 -12.66
C LEU A 396 -0.94 -28.42 -12.11
N LYS A 397 -0.59 -28.76 -10.86
CA LYS A 397 -0.95 -30.03 -10.22
C LYS A 397 -2.30 -29.98 -9.49
N LEU A 398 -3.03 -28.86 -9.57
CA LEU A 398 -4.29 -28.64 -8.86
C LEU A 398 -5.50 -28.73 -9.80
N THR A 399 -6.65 -29.21 -9.29
CA THR A 399 -7.94 -29.11 -9.98
C THR A 399 -8.63 -27.76 -9.75
N GLY A 400 -9.64 -27.42 -10.56
CA GLY A 400 -10.42 -26.19 -10.40
C GLY A 400 -11.08 -26.10 -9.02
N SER A 401 -11.60 -27.21 -8.50
CA SER A 401 -12.12 -27.28 -7.11
C SER A 401 -11.04 -27.05 -6.06
N GLN A 402 -9.81 -27.52 -6.29
CA GLN A 402 -8.69 -27.28 -5.37
C GLN A 402 -8.26 -25.81 -5.37
N MET A 403 -8.15 -25.20 -6.54
CA MET A 403 -7.85 -23.77 -6.70
C MET A 403 -8.94 -22.89 -6.06
N ALA A 404 -10.22 -23.21 -6.28
CA ALA A 404 -11.34 -22.54 -5.62
C ALA A 404 -11.27 -22.61 -4.09
N ASN A 405 -10.89 -23.76 -3.53
CA ASN A 405 -10.71 -23.92 -2.08
C ASN A 405 -9.59 -23.01 -1.54
N ILE A 406 -8.50 -22.83 -2.28
CA ILE A 406 -7.40 -21.94 -1.90
C ILE A 406 -7.86 -20.48 -1.93
N LEU A 407 -8.49 -20.03 -3.03
CA LEU A 407 -9.06 -18.69 -3.15
C LEU A 407 -10.01 -18.38 -1.98
N ASN A 408 -10.90 -19.31 -1.64
CA ASN A 408 -11.86 -19.17 -0.55
C ASN A 408 -11.22 -19.09 0.86
N CYS A 409 -9.95 -19.50 1.03
CA CYS A 409 -9.21 -19.33 2.29
C CYS A 409 -8.58 -17.94 2.47
N LEU A 410 -8.57 -17.09 1.43
CA LEU A 410 -8.06 -15.72 1.52
C LEU A 410 -9.11 -14.81 2.18
N TYR A 411 -8.78 -14.23 3.33
CA TYR A 411 -9.66 -13.34 4.10
C TYR A 411 -9.11 -11.89 4.11
N GLY A 412 -9.84 -10.97 3.48
CA GLY A 412 -9.51 -9.54 3.37
C GLY A 412 -10.35 -8.84 2.29
N LYS A 413 -10.34 -7.49 2.24
CA LYS A 413 -10.85 -6.71 1.10
C LYS A 413 -9.88 -6.75 -0.10
N GLU A 414 -8.60 -6.93 0.17
CA GLU A 414 -7.54 -7.17 -0.80
C GLU A 414 -7.28 -8.68 -0.87
N SER A 415 -7.54 -9.27 -2.04
CA SER A 415 -7.15 -10.66 -2.31
C SER A 415 -5.75 -10.65 -2.90
N SER A 416 -4.88 -11.60 -2.50
CA SER A 416 -3.49 -11.58 -2.96
C SER A 416 -3.40 -11.72 -4.48
N GLN A 417 -2.65 -10.78 -5.06
CA GLN A 417 -2.35 -10.74 -6.49
C GLN A 417 -1.55 -11.98 -6.95
N GLU A 418 -0.77 -12.63 -6.08
CA GLU A 418 0.01 -13.83 -6.42
C GLU A 418 -0.87 -15.09 -6.51
N CYS A 419 -1.82 -15.25 -5.58
CA CYS A 419 -2.85 -16.28 -5.67
C CYS A 419 -3.71 -16.11 -6.93
N LEU A 420 -4.11 -14.87 -7.21
CA LEU A 420 -4.96 -14.55 -8.37
C LEU A 420 -4.20 -14.68 -9.70
N SER A 421 -2.91 -14.33 -9.74
CA SER A 421 -2.01 -14.61 -10.87
C SER A 421 -1.86 -16.11 -11.11
N SER A 422 -1.70 -16.91 -10.05
CA SER A 422 -1.64 -18.38 -10.15
C SER A 422 -2.95 -18.99 -10.63
N ALA A 423 -4.10 -18.44 -10.21
CA ALA A 423 -5.41 -18.82 -10.72
C ALA A 423 -5.61 -18.44 -12.20
N SER A 424 -5.09 -17.29 -12.64
CA SER A 424 -5.09 -16.87 -14.06
C SER A 424 -4.22 -17.80 -14.92
N LYS A 425 -3.00 -18.14 -14.48
CA LYS A 425 -2.13 -19.12 -15.14
C LYS A 425 -2.79 -20.50 -15.24
N TRP A 426 -3.42 -20.95 -14.15
CA TRP A 426 -4.19 -22.20 -14.12
C TRP A 426 -5.35 -22.19 -15.12
N ALA A 427 -6.15 -21.12 -15.15
CA ALA A 427 -7.25 -20.98 -16.10
C ALA A 427 -6.74 -21.09 -17.55
N ASN A 428 -5.64 -20.41 -17.88
CA ASN A 428 -5.08 -20.38 -19.22
C ASN A 428 -4.70 -21.77 -19.77
N VAL A 429 -4.24 -22.68 -18.90
CA VAL A 429 -3.71 -24.01 -19.27
C VAL A 429 -4.68 -25.15 -19.01
N SER A 430 -5.39 -25.15 -17.88
CA SER A 430 -6.12 -26.33 -17.36
C SER A 430 -7.64 -26.24 -17.50
N MET A 431 -8.20 -25.09 -17.91
CA MET A 431 -9.65 -24.90 -18.01
C MET A 431 -10.29 -25.79 -19.08
N THR A 432 -9.68 -25.92 -20.26
CA THR A 432 -10.18 -26.74 -21.39
C THR A 432 -10.23 -28.24 -21.09
N THR A 433 -9.37 -28.73 -20.20
CA THR A 433 -9.30 -30.13 -19.77
C THR A 433 -10.04 -30.43 -18.48
N SER A 434 -10.64 -29.42 -17.83
CA SER A 434 -11.33 -29.56 -16.54
C SER A 434 -12.75 -30.11 -16.67
N THR A 435 -13.25 -30.74 -15.60
CA THR A 435 -14.65 -31.15 -15.52
C THR A 435 -15.57 -29.94 -15.35
N GLU A 436 -16.81 -30.01 -15.84
CA GLU A 436 -17.80 -28.92 -15.67
C GLU A 436 -18.00 -28.54 -14.19
N LYS A 437 -18.00 -29.54 -13.30
CA LYS A 437 -18.08 -29.37 -11.85
C LYS A 437 -16.88 -28.63 -11.24
N ASP A 438 -15.65 -28.91 -11.69
CA ASP A 438 -14.46 -28.17 -11.27
C ASP A 438 -14.52 -26.71 -11.71
N LEU A 439 -15.09 -26.45 -12.88
CA LEU A 439 -15.22 -25.10 -13.44
C LEU A 439 -16.30 -24.27 -12.73
N VAL A 440 -17.46 -24.86 -12.39
CA VAL A 440 -18.46 -24.21 -11.52
C VAL A 440 -17.81 -23.75 -10.21
N ASN A 441 -17.04 -24.62 -9.56
CA ASN A 441 -16.34 -24.28 -8.32
C ASN A 441 -15.28 -23.18 -8.52
N PHE A 442 -14.49 -23.28 -9.60
CA PHE A 442 -13.44 -22.31 -9.90
C PHE A 442 -14.00 -20.91 -10.21
N ILE A 443 -15.00 -20.81 -11.09
CA ILE A 443 -15.66 -19.55 -11.45
C ILE A 443 -16.37 -18.95 -10.23
N GLY A 444 -17.05 -19.76 -9.42
CA GLY A 444 -17.63 -19.30 -8.14
C GLY A 444 -16.58 -18.75 -7.16
N GLY A 445 -15.37 -19.33 -7.14
CA GLY A 445 -14.24 -18.80 -6.38
C GLY A 445 -13.76 -17.43 -6.89
N LEU A 446 -13.61 -17.26 -8.20
CA LEU A 446 -13.25 -15.98 -8.83
C LEU A 446 -14.32 -14.89 -8.61
N HIS A 447 -15.59 -15.26 -8.78
CA HIS A 447 -16.77 -14.41 -8.55
C HIS A 447 -16.83 -13.91 -7.10
N THR A 448 -16.63 -14.81 -6.13
CA THR A 448 -16.55 -14.48 -4.69
C THR A 448 -15.42 -13.48 -4.39
N LYS A 449 -14.33 -13.49 -5.17
CA LYS A 449 -13.22 -12.52 -5.06
C LYS A 449 -13.35 -11.30 -5.96
N LYS A 450 -14.40 -11.22 -6.78
CA LYS A 450 -14.62 -10.16 -7.78
C LYS A 450 -13.43 -9.94 -8.71
N TYR A 451 -12.67 -11.00 -9.00
CA TYR A 451 -11.45 -10.90 -9.81
C TYR A 451 -11.75 -11.15 -11.28
N VAL A 452 -11.20 -10.29 -12.15
CA VAL A 452 -11.22 -10.42 -13.61
C VAL A 452 -9.79 -10.29 -14.13
N ASN A 453 -9.44 -11.06 -15.14
CA ASN A 453 -8.17 -10.96 -15.85
C ASN A 453 -8.37 -11.41 -17.30
N GLU A 454 -7.67 -10.76 -18.23
CA GLU A 454 -7.80 -11.02 -19.67
C GLU A 454 -7.52 -12.49 -20.01
N ASN A 455 -6.50 -13.12 -19.41
CA ASN A 455 -6.21 -14.54 -19.67
C ASN A 455 -7.33 -15.46 -19.19
N ILE A 456 -8.04 -15.11 -18.12
CA ILE A 456 -9.21 -15.86 -17.63
C ILE A 456 -10.37 -15.71 -18.61
N GLU A 457 -10.62 -14.49 -19.09
CA GLU A 457 -11.65 -14.23 -20.10
C GLU A 457 -11.37 -14.97 -21.41
N GLN A 458 -10.13 -14.89 -21.92
CA GLN A 458 -9.70 -15.62 -23.12
C GLN A 458 -9.75 -17.14 -22.91
N ALA A 459 -9.35 -17.66 -21.75
CA ALA A 459 -9.43 -19.09 -21.44
C ALA A 459 -10.89 -19.57 -21.41
N LEU A 460 -11.78 -18.77 -20.81
CA LEU A 460 -13.21 -19.06 -20.74
C LEU A 460 -13.86 -19.00 -22.12
N ALA A 461 -13.48 -18.02 -22.96
CA ALA A 461 -13.88 -17.96 -24.37
C ALA A 461 -13.44 -19.22 -25.14
N ARG A 462 -12.17 -19.65 -25.00
CA ARG A 462 -11.70 -20.91 -25.61
C ARG A 462 -12.44 -22.13 -25.10
N TYR A 463 -12.76 -22.20 -23.80
CA TYR A 463 -13.56 -23.28 -23.24
C TYR A 463 -14.94 -23.34 -23.89
N VAL A 464 -15.72 -22.26 -23.80
CA VAL A 464 -17.11 -22.25 -24.28
C VAL A 464 -17.22 -22.32 -25.80
N THR A 465 -16.23 -21.85 -26.57
CA THR A 465 -16.16 -22.10 -28.01
C THR A 465 -15.78 -23.55 -28.34
N SER A 466 -14.90 -24.19 -27.56
CA SER A 466 -14.52 -25.59 -27.82
C SER A 466 -15.60 -26.61 -27.41
N LYS A 467 -16.41 -26.30 -26.39
CA LYS A 467 -17.53 -27.15 -25.94
C LYS A 467 -18.88 -26.74 -26.53
N GLY A 468 -19.12 -25.44 -26.75
CA GLY A 468 -20.34 -24.90 -27.34
C GLY A 468 -21.61 -25.54 -26.78
N THR A 469 -22.42 -26.08 -27.68
CA THR A 469 -23.68 -26.74 -27.33
C THR A 469 -23.55 -28.17 -26.79
N GLU A 470 -22.34 -28.73 -26.67
CA GLU A 470 -22.07 -30.04 -26.05
C GLU A 470 -21.97 -29.99 -24.53
N MET A 471 -21.87 -28.79 -23.94
CA MET A 471 -21.93 -28.61 -22.48
C MET A 471 -23.22 -29.23 -21.92
N LYS A 472 -23.16 -29.85 -20.73
CA LYS A 472 -24.29 -30.61 -20.16
C LYS A 472 -24.87 -29.97 -18.92
N ASP A 473 -24.06 -29.44 -18.01
CA ASP A 473 -24.52 -28.85 -16.76
C ASP A 473 -25.02 -27.38 -16.94
N PRO A 474 -26.32 -27.10 -16.78
CA PRO A 474 -26.83 -25.72 -16.84
C PRO A 474 -26.31 -24.83 -15.70
N HIS A 475 -25.79 -25.40 -14.59
CA HIS A 475 -25.18 -24.62 -13.52
C HIS A 475 -23.85 -23.98 -13.96
N LEU A 476 -23.11 -24.61 -14.89
CA LEU A 476 -21.90 -24.01 -15.46
C LEU A 476 -22.24 -22.77 -16.27
N ILE A 477 -23.26 -22.86 -17.13
CA ILE A 477 -23.73 -21.72 -17.94
C ILE A 477 -24.25 -20.59 -17.04
N ALA A 478 -25.04 -20.93 -16.02
CA ALA A 478 -25.51 -19.95 -15.03
C ALA A 478 -24.34 -19.28 -14.27
N SER A 479 -23.34 -20.05 -13.85
CA SER A 479 -22.15 -19.52 -13.15
C SER A 479 -21.30 -18.60 -14.04
N ILE A 480 -21.11 -18.95 -15.30
CA ILE A 480 -20.42 -18.12 -16.31
C ILE A 480 -21.18 -16.81 -16.51
N MET A 481 -22.48 -16.90 -16.75
CA MET A 481 -23.34 -15.75 -17.07
C MET A 481 -23.48 -14.78 -15.88
N ASP A 482 -23.57 -15.31 -14.65
CA ASP A 482 -23.61 -14.52 -13.42
C ASP A 482 -22.27 -13.82 -13.12
N TYR A 483 -21.15 -14.51 -13.34
CA TYR A 483 -19.80 -13.96 -13.27
C TYR A 483 -19.60 -12.80 -14.28
N CYS A 484 -20.03 -13.00 -15.54
CA CYS A 484 -19.98 -11.94 -16.55
C CYS A 484 -20.87 -10.74 -16.20
N LYS A 485 -22.08 -10.99 -15.68
CA LYS A 485 -23.05 -9.96 -15.28
C LYS A 485 -22.52 -9.07 -14.15
N ASP A 486 -22.06 -9.67 -13.05
CA ASP A 486 -21.63 -8.92 -11.86
C ASP A 486 -20.30 -8.19 -12.07
N LEU A 487 -19.38 -8.78 -12.84
CA LEU A 487 -18.07 -8.19 -13.11
C LEU A 487 -17.97 -7.46 -14.47
N ARG A 488 -19.12 -7.24 -15.12
CA ARG A 488 -19.27 -6.44 -16.36
C ARG A 488 -18.44 -6.93 -17.55
N ILE A 489 -18.19 -8.24 -17.63
CA ILE A 489 -17.46 -8.87 -18.74
C ILE A 489 -18.37 -8.93 -19.97
N ARG A 490 -17.90 -8.39 -21.10
CA ARG A 490 -18.67 -8.21 -22.34
C ARG A 490 -18.12 -8.99 -23.53
N ASN A 491 -17.40 -10.07 -23.27
CA ASN A 491 -16.80 -10.91 -24.31
C ASN A 491 -17.86 -11.49 -25.27
N SER A 492 -17.76 -11.16 -26.55
CA SER A 492 -18.74 -11.57 -27.56
C SER A 492 -18.79 -13.08 -27.75
N TYR A 493 -17.65 -13.79 -27.69
CA TYR A 493 -17.60 -15.24 -27.85
C TYR A 493 -18.28 -15.97 -26.69
N ILE A 494 -18.01 -15.55 -25.45
CA ILE A 494 -18.61 -16.17 -24.25
C ILE A 494 -20.12 -16.05 -24.29
N LEU A 495 -20.64 -14.84 -24.50
CA LEU A 495 -22.07 -14.56 -24.46
C LEU A 495 -22.80 -15.16 -25.68
N THR A 496 -22.13 -15.26 -26.83
CA THR A 496 -22.66 -15.97 -28.01
C THR A 496 -22.85 -17.46 -27.74
N GLU A 497 -21.86 -18.16 -27.17
CA GLU A 497 -21.99 -19.61 -26.94
C GLU A 497 -22.96 -19.92 -25.79
N CYS A 498 -23.00 -19.09 -24.74
CA CYS A 498 -24.03 -19.21 -23.69
C CYS A 498 -25.45 -18.95 -24.22
N GLY A 499 -25.62 -18.01 -25.16
CA GLY A 499 -26.91 -17.77 -25.82
C GLY A 499 -27.33 -18.91 -26.76
N LYS A 500 -26.40 -19.50 -27.52
CA LYS A 500 -26.66 -20.69 -28.34
C LYS A 500 -27.01 -21.91 -27.49
N TYR A 501 -26.39 -22.08 -26.31
CA TYR A 501 -26.80 -23.09 -25.35
C TYR A 501 -28.27 -22.90 -24.93
N PHE A 502 -28.69 -21.66 -24.62
CA PHE A 502 -30.10 -21.37 -24.31
C PHE A 502 -31.04 -21.69 -25.50
N ILE A 503 -30.67 -21.32 -26.73
CA ILE A 503 -31.45 -21.66 -27.94
C ILE A 503 -31.69 -23.17 -28.06
N ARG A 504 -30.67 -23.99 -27.79
CA ARG A 504 -30.75 -25.45 -27.96
C ARG A 504 -31.42 -26.18 -26.80
N HIS A 505 -31.18 -25.74 -25.57
CA HIS A 505 -31.52 -26.50 -24.35
C HIS A 505 -32.50 -25.77 -23.42
N GLY A 506 -33.03 -24.60 -23.80
CA GLY A 506 -33.81 -23.70 -22.94
C GLY A 506 -34.96 -24.35 -22.18
N THR A 507 -35.68 -25.29 -22.79
CA THR A 507 -36.81 -26.02 -22.17
C THR A 507 -36.39 -27.00 -21.07
N GLN A 508 -35.11 -27.39 -21.03
CA GLN A 508 -34.52 -28.31 -20.05
C GLN A 508 -33.87 -27.58 -18.85
N ILE A 509 -33.70 -26.26 -18.94
CA ILE A 509 -33.05 -25.46 -17.88
C ILE A 509 -33.98 -25.33 -16.67
N PRO A 510 -33.52 -25.65 -15.43
CA PRO A 510 -34.29 -25.44 -14.22
C PRO A 510 -34.73 -23.98 -14.05
N PRO A 511 -35.99 -23.69 -13.64
CA PRO A 511 -36.48 -22.32 -13.47
C PRO A 511 -35.62 -21.44 -12.57
N THR A 512 -34.96 -22.03 -11.57
CA THR A 512 -34.03 -21.35 -10.64
C THR A 512 -32.77 -20.79 -11.30
N LEU A 513 -32.43 -21.21 -12.52
CA LEU A 513 -31.25 -20.76 -13.26
C LEU A 513 -31.58 -19.79 -14.42
N LEU A 514 -32.85 -19.69 -14.83
CA LEU A 514 -33.24 -18.90 -16.00
C LEU A 514 -32.86 -17.42 -15.87
N SER A 515 -33.02 -16.80 -14.70
CA SER A 515 -32.62 -15.38 -14.51
C SER A 515 -31.12 -15.19 -14.60
N LEU A 516 -30.31 -16.14 -14.10
CA LEU A 516 -28.85 -16.07 -14.17
C LEU A 516 -28.33 -16.16 -15.61
N ILE A 517 -29.11 -16.74 -16.53
CA ILE A 517 -28.75 -16.90 -17.94
C ILE A 517 -29.36 -15.78 -18.82
N LEU A 518 -30.59 -15.32 -18.53
CA LEU A 518 -31.33 -14.37 -19.37
C LEU A 518 -31.20 -12.89 -18.94
N ALA A 519 -31.08 -12.61 -17.64
CA ALA A 519 -30.92 -11.23 -17.16
C ALA A 519 -29.58 -10.56 -17.60
N PRO A 520 -28.44 -11.27 -17.76
CA PRO A 520 -27.17 -10.65 -18.13
C PRO A 520 -27.16 -9.94 -19.48
N PHE A 521 -27.90 -10.42 -20.49
CA PHE A 521 -27.89 -9.81 -21.83
C PHE A 521 -28.33 -8.33 -21.78
N GLY A 522 -29.46 -8.02 -21.13
CA GLY A 522 -29.92 -6.64 -20.94
C GLY A 522 -29.10 -5.87 -19.91
N LEU A 523 -28.68 -6.50 -18.81
CA LEU A 523 -27.84 -5.83 -17.80
C LEU A 523 -26.45 -5.44 -18.31
N LEU A 524 -25.91 -6.16 -19.30
CA LEU A 524 -24.68 -5.85 -20.02
C LEU A 524 -24.92 -5.06 -21.32
N ASN A 525 -26.19 -4.78 -21.66
CA ASN A 525 -26.63 -4.18 -22.93
C ASN A 525 -25.95 -4.82 -24.15
N LEU A 526 -26.21 -6.11 -24.35
CA LEU A 526 -25.70 -6.92 -25.46
C LEU A 526 -26.83 -7.76 -26.03
N GLN A 527 -27.02 -7.68 -27.35
CA GLN A 527 -28.03 -8.47 -28.04
C GLN A 527 -27.66 -9.96 -28.00
N PRO A 528 -28.64 -10.87 -27.81
CA PRO A 528 -28.39 -12.31 -27.86
C PRO A 528 -27.97 -12.76 -29.26
N PRO A 529 -27.28 -13.91 -29.38
CA PRO A 529 -26.99 -14.53 -30.68
C PRO A 529 -28.29 -14.97 -31.36
N ASP A 530 -28.26 -15.03 -32.69
CA ASP A 530 -29.37 -15.49 -33.55
C ASP A 530 -30.76 -15.00 -33.06
N PRO A 531 -31.00 -13.67 -32.99
CA PRO A 531 -32.11 -13.10 -32.20
C PRO A 531 -33.49 -13.68 -32.50
N ILE A 532 -33.73 -14.11 -33.75
CA ILE A 532 -35.00 -14.74 -34.17
C ILE A 532 -35.24 -16.05 -33.40
N GLU A 533 -34.26 -16.94 -33.36
CA GLU A 533 -34.37 -18.24 -32.67
C GLU A 533 -34.23 -18.08 -31.15
N PHE A 534 -33.41 -17.13 -30.68
CA PHE A 534 -33.32 -16.81 -29.24
C PHE A 534 -34.66 -16.32 -28.68
N TRP A 535 -35.29 -15.33 -29.33
CA TRP A 535 -36.56 -14.78 -28.83
C TRP A 535 -37.73 -15.75 -29.00
N LYS A 536 -37.67 -16.68 -29.97
CA LYS A 536 -38.61 -17.79 -30.13
C LYS A 536 -38.50 -18.80 -28.98
N MET A 537 -37.29 -19.25 -28.65
CA MET A 537 -37.03 -20.12 -27.49
C MET A 537 -37.37 -19.42 -26.16
N PHE A 538 -37.09 -18.12 -26.06
CA PHE A 538 -37.51 -17.30 -24.92
C PHE A 538 -39.03 -17.28 -24.75
N ASP A 539 -39.79 -16.97 -25.82
CA ASP A 539 -41.25 -16.95 -25.78
C ASP A 539 -41.81 -18.33 -25.39
N GLU A 540 -41.23 -19.44 -25.86
CA GLU A 540 -41.60 -20.82 -25.50
C GLU A 540 -41.35 -21.11 -24.01
N VAL A 541 -40.11 -20.91 -23.54
CA VAL A 541 -39.70 -21.17 -22.15
C VAL A 541 -40.49 -20.31 -21.17
N MET A 542 -40.63 -19.01 -21.43
CA MET A 542 -41.38 -18.12 -20.56
C MET A 542 -42.89 -18.39 -20.62
N SER A 543 -43.44 -18.84 -21.75
CA SER A 543 -44.85 -19.26 -21.79
C SER A 543 -45.11 -20.45 -20.86
N ALA A 544 -44.22 -21.44 -20.85
CA ALA A 544 -44.34 -22.65 -20.04
C ALA A 544 -43.93 -22.50 -18.57
N ARG A 545 -42.85 -21.75 -18.26
CA ARG A 545 -42.19 -21.77 -16.94
C ARG A 545 -42.35 -20.50 -16.10
N PHE A 546 -42.98 -19.44 -16.60
CA PHE A 546 -43.08 -18.15 -15.86
C PHE A 546 -43.65 -18.30 -14.43
N SER A 547 -44.64 -19.17 -14.24
CA SER A 547 -45.27 -19.41 -12.93
C SER A 547 -44.34 -20.09 -11.91
N ASP A 548 -43.33 -20.83 -12.40
CA ASP A 548 -42.37 -21.56 -11.56
C ASP A 548 -41.24 -20.63 -11.03
N LEU A 549 -41.16 -19.40 -11.52
CA LEU A 549 -40.13 -18.43 -11.14
C LEU A 549 -40.39 -17.81 -9.75
N LYS A 550 -39.30 -17.40 -9.09
CA LYS A 550 -39.39 -16.43 -8.00
C LYS A 550 -39.68 -15.05 -8.59
N LEU A 551 -40.38 -14.21 -7.84
CA LEU A 551 -40.77 -12.88 -8.30
C LEU A 551 -39.55 -12.00 -8.66
N ASN A 552 -38.47 -12.06 -7.87
CA ASN A 552 -37.24 -11.34 -8.19
C ASN A 552 -36.71 -11.73 -9.59
N ASP A 553 -36.60 -13.04 -9.82
CA ASP A 553 -35.98 -13.64 -10.99
C ASP A 553 -36.81 -13.32 -12.25
N ALA A 554 -38.15 -13.35 -12.15
CA ALA A 554 -39.05 -12.90 -13.21
C ALA A 554 -38.86 -11.41 -13.54
N LEU A 555 -38.76 -10.53 -12.53
CA LEU A 555 -38.56 -9.09 -12.75
C LEU A 555 -37.20 -8.77 -13.36
N ASP A 556 -36.13 -9.47 -12.97
CA ASP A 556 -34.79 -9.29 -13.54
C ASP A 556 -34.73 -9.70 -15.02
N ILE A 557 -35.42 -10.79 -15.41
CA ILE A 557 -35.57 -11.19 -16.82
C ILE A 557 -36.36 -10.13 -17.59
N LEU A 558 -37.48 -9.64 -17.05
CA LEU A 558 -38.35 -8.68 -17.74
C LEU A 558 -37.68 -7.31 -17.93
N LEU A 559 -36.95 -6.82 -16.92
CA LEU A 559 -36.14 -5.61 -17.03
C LEU A 559 -35.02 -5.77 -18.06
N SER A 560 -34.34 -6.93 -18.08
CA SER A 560 -33.36 -7.27 -19.11
C SER A 560 -33.94 -7.16 -20.53
N CYS A 561 -35.15 -7.67 -20.77
CA CYS A 561 -35.84 -7.49 -22.04
C CYS A 561 -36.05 -6.01 -22.39
N THR A 562 -36.52 -5.18 -21.44
CA THR A 562 -36.72 -3.74 -21.69
C THR A 562 -35.42 -2.99 -21.99
N TYR A 563 -34.29 -3.38 -21.39
CA TYR A 563 -32.98 -2.81 -21.69
C TYR A 563 -32.46 -3.18 -23.09
N LEU A 564 -33.00 -4.25 -23.70
CA LEU A 564 -32.72 -4.66 -25.09
C LEU A 564 -33.78 -4.16 -26.08
N GLU A 565 -34.63 -3.20 -25.67
CA GLU A 565 -35.75 -2.66 -26.46
C GLU A 565 -36.80 -3.73 -26.85
N ARG A 566 -36.90 -4.82 -26.08
CA ARG A 566 -37.85 -5.92 -26.27
C ARG A 566 -38.94 -5.87 -25.19
N TYR A 567 -40.19 -5.66 -25.61
CA TYR A 567 -41.33 -5.47 -24.70
C TYR A 567 -42.23 -6.72 -24.66
N PRO A 568 -42.19 -7.56 -23.61
CA PRO A 568 -42.88 -8.85 -23.58
C PRO A 568 -44.36 -8.71 -23.16
N ILE A 569 -45.17 -8.07 -24.01
CA ILE A 569 -46.59 -7.75 -23.76
C ILE A 569 -47.40 -8.99 -23.31
N LYS A 570 -47.14 -10.15 -23.91
CA LYS A 570 -47.82 -11.43 -23.60
C LYS A 570 -47.64 -11.91 -22.14
N LEU A 571 -46.67 -11.38 -21.40
CA LEU A 571 -46.40 -11.76 -20.01
C LEU A 571 -47.07 -10.81 -18.99
N LEU A 572 -47.64 -9.68 -19.43
CA LEU A 572 -48.16 -8.64 -18.53
C LEU A 572 -49.29 -9.14 -17.62
N ASP A 573 -50.21 -9.94 -18.14
CA ASP A 573 -51.31 -10.52 -17.36
C ASP A 573 -50.80 -11.47 -16.26
N LYS A 574 -49.65 -12.13 -16.49
CA LYS A 574 -48.98 -12.95 -15.47
C LYS A 574 -48.26 -12.07 -14.44
N VAL A 575 -47.58 -11.00 -14.89
CA VAL A 575 -46.86 -10.03 -14.05
C VAL A 575 -47.78 -9.29 -13.08
N PHE A 576 -48.92 -8.77 -13.56
CA PHE A 576 -49.85 -7.99 -12.75
C PHE A 576 -51.01 -8.83 -12.19
N SER A 577 -50.86 -10.16 -12.18
CA SER A 577 -51.86 -11.08 -11.61
C SER A 577 -52.09 -10.88 -10.10
N SER A 578 -53.32 -11.10 -9.66
CA SER A 578 -53.68 -11.08 -8.23
C SER A 578 -52.85 -12.07 -7.39
N TYR A 579 -52.47 -13.21 -7.99
CA TYR A 579 -51.56 -14.19 -7.41
C TYR A 579 -50.18 -13.60 -7.07
N LEU A 580 -49.60 -12.82 -7.99
CA LEU A 580 -48.27 -12.24 -7.83
C LEU A 580 -48.26 -11.10 -6.80
N MET A 581 -49.35 -10.32 -6.74
CA MET A 581 -49.57 -9.33 -5.68
C MET A 581 -49.74 -9.96 -4.29
N ASN A 582 -50.42 -11.11 -4.20
CA ASN A 582 -50.53 -11.87 -2.96
C ASN A 582 -49.15 -12.39 -2.49
N ARG A 583 -48.29 -12.85 -3.42
CA ARG A 583 -46.88 -13.20 -3.10
C ARG A 583 -46.07 -11.99 -2.61
N LEU A 584 -46.33 -10.79 -3.11
CA LEU A 584 -45.72 -9.53 -2.66
C LEU A 584 -46.19 -9.10 -1.25
N GLN A 585 -47.47 -9.33 -0.93
CA GLN A 585 -48.07 -8.96 0.37
C GLN A 585 -47.80 -9.98 1.48
N THR A 586 -47.65 -11.26 1.15
CA THR A 586 -47.35 -12.34 2.12
C THR A 586 -45.88 -12.37 2.58
N GLN A 587 -45.01 -11.62 1.91
CA GLN A 587 -43.59 -11.55 2.22
C GLN A 587 -43.35 -10.58 3.40
N ARG A 588 -42.84 -11.09 4.53
CA ARG A 588 -42.72 -10.33 5.79
C ARG A 588 -41.49 -9.41 5.89
N ASP A 589 -40.53 -9.56 4.97
CA ASP A 589 -39.26 -8.81 4.97
C ASP A 589 -39.42 -7.50 4.18
N ALA A 590 -39.56 -6.38 4.91
CA ALA A 590 -39.85 -5.07 4.33
C ALA A 590 -38.76 -4.56 3.36
N PRO A 591 -37.44 -4.67 3.66
CA PRO A 591 -36.37 -4.44 2.68
C PRO A 591 -36.55 -5.18 1.34
N ILE A 592 -36.83 -6.49 1.38
CA ILE A 592 -36.99 -7.29 0.16
C ILE A 592 -38.26 -6.85 -0.61
N VAL A 593 -39.37 -6.62 0.10
CA VAL A 593 -40.61 -6.11 -0.49
C VAL A 593 -40.41 -4.76 -1.18
N ASN A 594 -39.66 -3.84 -0.58
CA ASN A 594 -39.36 -2.53 -1.18
C ASN A 594 -38.46 -2.65 -2.41
N HIS A 595 -37.46 -3.54 -2.40
CA HIS A 595 -36.63 -3.81 -3.58
C HIS A 595 -37.46 -4.32 -4.77
N LEU A 596 -38.37 -5.28 -4.51
CA LEU A 596 -39.27 -5.83 -5.53
C LEU A 596 -40.27 -4.79 -6.05
N LYS A 597 -40.85 -3.96 -5.17
CA LYS A 597 -41.69 -2.82 -5.57
C LYS A 597 -40.93 -1.83 -6.47
N ASN A 598 -39.67 -1.56 -6.18
CA ASN A 598 -38.85 -0.64 -7.00
C ASN A 598 -38.54 -1.22 -8.39
N LYS A 599 -38.23 -2.52 -8.49
CA LYS A 599 -38.09 -3.21 -9.79
C LYS A 599 -39.40 -3.17 -10.60
N LEU A 600 -40.54 -3.43 -9.94
CA LEU A 600 -41.86 -3.38 -10.58
C LEU A 600 -42.23 -1.96 -11.06
N LYS A 601 -41.93 -0.92 -10.25
CA LYS A 601 -42.06 0.50 -10.65
C LYS A 601 -41.20 0.86 -11.84
N LEU A 602 -39.94 0.42 -11.85
CA LEU A 602 -39.02 0.67 -12.96
C LEU A 602 -39.53 0.01 -14.25
N PHE A 603 -40.05 -1.22 -14.16
CA PHE A 603 -40.65 -1.94 -15.29
C PHE A 603 -41.94 -1.25 -15.80
N ASP A 604 -42.89 -0.89 -14.93
CA ASP A 604 -44.09 -0.11 -15.30
C ASP A 604 -43.73 1.22 -15.98
N ALA A 605 -42.78 1.97 -15.41
CA ALA A 605 -42.33 3.24 -15.98
C ALA A 605 -41.69 3.05 -17.37
N THR A 606 -40.80 2.06 -17.52
CA THR A 606 -40.10 1.80 -18.79
C THR A 606 -41.08 1.34 -19.87
N MET A 607 -41.99 0.41 -19.53
CA MET A 607 -43.05 -0.02 -20.43
C MET A 607 -43.99 1.14 -20.79
N SER A 608 -44.33 2.02 -19.85
CA SER A 608 -45.21 3.19 -20.11
C SER A 608 -44.57 4.26 -21.00
N LEU A 609 -43.24 4.35 -21.01
CA LEU A 609 -42.51 5.33 -21.83
C LEU A 609 -42.19 4.80 -23.23
N GLU A 610 -41.79 3.54 -23.34
CA GLU A 610 -41.20 2.99 -24.57
C GLU A 610 -42.11 1.98 -25.31
N CYS A 611 -43.11 1.38 -24.66
CA CYS A 611 -44.02 0.40 -25.27
C CYS A 611 -45.39 1.02 -25.60
N LYS A 612 -45.62 1.33 -26.89
CA LYS A 612 -46.86 1.97 -27.38
C LYS A 612 -48.16 1.22 -27.04
N ASP A 613 -48.09 -0.10 -26.96
CA ASP A 613 -49.25 -0.96 -26.69
C ASP A 613 -49.50 -1.14 -25.18
N TYR A 614 -48.64 -0.61 -24.31
CA TYR A 614 -48.80 -0.67 -22.87
C TYR A 614 -49.64 0.50 -22.35
N ARG A 615 -50.76 0.19 -21.69
CA ARG A 615 -51.71 1.18 -21.16
C ARG A 615 -51.47 1.55 -19.68
N GLY A 616 -50.29 1.22 -19.15
CA GLY A 616 -49.92 1.41 -17.73
C GLY A 616 -50.33 0.26 -16.82
N SER A 617 -49.69 0.16 -15.65
CA SER A 617 -50.04 -0.84 -14.65
C SER A 617 -51.48 -0.67 -14.12
N PRO A 618 -52.25 -1.76 -13.95
CA PRO A 618 -53.56 -1.72 -13.30
C PRO A 618 -53.49 -1.51 -11.77
N ILE A 619 -52.31 -1.20 -11.22
CA ILE A 619 -52.02 -1.14 -9.79
C ILE A 619 -51.40 0.21 -9.46
N ASN A 620 -51.90 0.88 -8.41
CA ASN A 620 -51.37 2.18 -7.99
C ASN A 620 -49.99 2.02 -7.35
N LEU A 621 -48.94 2.33 -8.10
CA LEU A 621 -47.54 2.27 -7.70
C LEU A 621 -47.00 3.71 -7.54
N ASP A 622 -46.95 4.26 -6.31
CA ASP A 622 -46.55 5.66 -6.01
C ASP A 622 -45.45 6.22 -6.93
N ARG A 623 -45.80 7.20 -7.79
CA ARG A 623 -44.97 7.72 -8.88
C ARG A 623 -44.16 8.98 -8.50
N ASN A 624 -43.53 9.01 -7.33
CA ASN A 624 -42.85 10.20 -6.78
C ASN A 624 -41.41 10.47 -7.28
N THR A 625 -41.01 9.94 -8.45
CA THR A 625 -39.67 10.17 -9.04
C THR A 625 -39.75 11.15 -10.21
N LYS A 626 -38.97 12.24 -10.17
CA LYS A 626 -38.88 13.21 -11.28
C LYS A 626 -38.26 12.55 -12.52
N SER A 627 -38.90 12.74 -13.67
CA SER A 627 -38.34 12.35 -14.97
C SER A 627 -37.20 13.29 -15.38
N LEU A 628 -36.10 12.72 -15.87
CA LEU A 628 -35.04 13.44 -16.58
C LEU A 628 -35.39 13.47 -18.06
N SER A 629 -35.78 14.63 -18.59
CA SER A 629 -36.02 14.80 -20.03
C SER A 629 -34.70 14.81 -20.80
N LEU A 630 -34.28 13.65 -21.32
CA LEU A 630 -33.25 13.58 -22.35
C LEU A 630 -33.80 14.19 -23.65
N ASP A 631 -33.18 15.27 -24.11
CA ASP A 631 -33.60 15.95 -25.34
C ASP A 631 -33.40 15.04 -26.55
N MET A 632 -34.50 14.68 -27.21
CA MET A 632 -34.51 13.82 -28.40
C MET A 632 -33.67 14.38 -29.56
N ARG A 633 -33.44 15.70 -29.61
CA ARG A 633 -32.53 16.34 -30.56
C ARG A 633 -31.08 15.94 -30.31
N ILE A 634 -30.66 15.84 -29.05
CA ILE A 634 -29.30 15.41 -28.69
C ILE A 634 -29.08 13.93 -29.06
N LYS A 635 -30.04 13.05 -28.73
CA LYS A 635 -30.01 11.63 -29.17
C LYS A 635 -29.97 11.52 -30.70
N GLY A 636 -30.76 12.34 -31.40
CA GLY A 636 -30.77 12.41 -32.87
C GLY A 636 -29.47 12.95 -33.50
N ILE A 637 -28.84 13.95 -32.89
CA ILE A 637 -27.54 14.51 -33.34
C ILE A 637 -26.46 13.46 -33.15
N ILE A 638 -26.33 12.86 -31.97
CA ILE A 638 -25.34 11.83 -31.66
C ILE A 638 -25.45 10.68 -32.68
N ASN A 639 -26.66 10.16 -32.92
CA ASN A 639 -26.86 9.09 -33.89
C ASN A 639 -26.50 9.47 -35.34
N LYS A 640 -26.64 10.74 -35.73
CA LYS A 640 -26.22 11.23 -37.05
C LYS A 640 -24.71 11.42 -37.18
N ILE A 641 -24.03 11.92 -36.15
CA ILE A 641 -22.58 12.21 -36.20
C ILE A 641 -21.70 11.01 -35.85
N HIS A 642 -22.22 9.99 -35.18
CA HIS A 642 -21.45 8.82 -34.71
C HIS A 642 -20.78 8.05 -35.86
N LYS A 643 -21.50 7.79 -36.97
CA LYS A 643 -20.94 7.12 -38.15
C LYS A 643 -19.87 7.95 -38.89
N PRO A 644 -20.09 9.24 -39.19
CA PRO A 644 -19.04 10.13 -39.69
C PRO A 644 -17.79 10.16 -38.80
N LEU A 645 -17.96 10.30 -37.49
CA LEU A 645 -16.85 10.27 -36.52
C LEU A 645 -16.10 8.92 -36.55
N ALA A 646 -16.83 7.80 -36.59
CA ALA A 646 -16.24 6.47 -36.59
C ALA A 646 -15.40 6.22 -37.85
N HIS A 647 -15.84 6.73 -38.99
CA HIS A 647 -15.05 6.71 -40.22
C HIS A 647 -13.79 7.57 -40.09
N LEU A 648 -13.91 8.78 -39.54
CA LEU A 648 -12.82 9.76 -39.40
C LEU A 648 -11.72 9.31 -38.43
N VAL A 649 -12.04 8.56 -37.37
CA VAL A 649 -11.04 7.99 -36.43
C VAL A 649 -10.54 6.59 -36.83
N GLY A 650 -11.08 5.99 -37.90
CA GLY A 650 -10.67 4.67 -38.39
C GLY A 650 -11.24 3.49 -37.59
N GLY A 651 -12.51 3.55 -37.18
CA GLY A 651 -13.31 2.43 -36.67
C GLY A 651 -14.16 2.78 -35.44
N GLU A 652 -15.35 2.16 -35.33
CA GLU A 652 -16.26 2.37 -34.17
C GLU A 652 -15.61 1.99 -32.83
N HIS A 653 -14.70 1.02 -32.82
CA HIS A 653 -13.93 0.59 -31.65
C HIS A 653 -13.01 1.67 -31.04
N LYS A 654 -12.72 2.75 -31.79
CA LYS A 654 -11.96 3.92 -31.31
C LYS A 654 -12.85 5.05 -30.78
N LEU A 655 -14.17 4.93 -30.91
CA LEU A 655 -15.12 5.85 -30.28
C LEU A 655 -15.63 5.25 -28.98
N SER A 656 -15.29 5.88 -27.85
CA SER A 656 -16.00 5.63 -26.60
C SER A 656 -17.25 6.53 -26.48
N ARG A 657 -18.27 6.04 -25.79
CA ARG A 657 -19.38 6.87 -25.28
C ARG A 657 -19.10 7.41 -23.87
N SER A 658 -17.88 7.22 -23.35
CA SER A 658 -17.40 7.89 -22.14
C SER A 658 -17.26 9.38 -22.38
N VAL A 659 -17.89 10.19 -21.52
CA VAL A 659 -17.43 11.56 -21.34
C VAL A 659 -16.13 11.47 -20.54
N VAL A 660 -14.99 11.78 -21.17
CA VAL A 660 -13.78 12.10 -20.42
C VAL A 660 -13.95 13.52 -19.88
N LEU A 661 -14.62 13.62 -18.73
CA LEU A 661 -14.45 14.77 -17.87
C LEU A 661 -13.00 14.76 -17.37
N SER A 662 -12.41 15.93 -17.15
CA SER A 662 -11.11 16.07 -16.49
C SER A 662 -11.26 15.75 -15.00
N SER A 663 -11.37 14.46 -14.66
CA SER A 663 -11.95 13.98 -13.39
C SER A 663 -11.22 14.41 -12.11
N ARG A 664 -9.94 14.82 -12.17
CA ARG A 664 -9.16 15.26 -11.00
C ARG A 664 -9.18 16.77 -10.76
N VAL A 665 -9.29 17.58 -11.82
CA VAL A 665 -9.20 19.04 -11.73
C VAL A 665 -10.44 19.62 -11.02
N ILE A 666 -11.61 19.06 -11.32
CA ILE A 666 -12.89 19.41 -10.72
C ILE A 666 -13.25 18.32 -9.70
N LYS A 667 -13.22 18.65 -8.41
CA LYS A 667 -13.40 17.71 -7.32
C LYS A 667 -14.88 17.36 -7.16
N SER A 668 -15.17 16.07 -6.98
CA SER A 668 -16.51 15.62 -6.59
C SER A 668 -16.86 16.05 -5.16
N PRO A 669 -18.15 16.11 -4.79
CA PRO A 669 -18.56 16.48 -3.44
C PRO A 669 -17.90 15.63 -2.33
N GLN A 670 -17.66 14.35 -2.60
CA GLN A 670 -16.99 13.44 -1.66
C GLN A 670 -15.49 13.75 -1.51
N GLU A 671 -14.81 14.16 -2.58
CA GLU A 671 -13.40 14.59 -2.50
C GLU A 671 -13.27 15.89 -1.71
N ILE A 672 -14.22 16.82 -1.89
CA ILE A 672 -14.27 18.08 -1.15
C ILE A 672 -14.43 17.83 0.36
N GLU A 673 -15.27 16.89 0.79
CA GLU A 673 -15.37 16.51 2.22
C GLU A 673 -14.05 15.98 2.80
N VAL A 674 -13.28 15.21 2.02
CA VAL A 674 -11.96 14.71 2.45
C VAL A 674 -10.93 15.84 2.50
N LEU A 675 -10.94 16.74 1.52
CA LEU A 675 -10.08 17.93 1.50
C LEU A 675 -10.38 18.85 2.69
N ARG A 676 -11.65 19.17 2.97
CA ARG A 676 -12.07 19.89 4.18
C ARG A 676 -11.54 19.24 5.46
N TYR A 677 -11.61 17.91 5.56
CA TYR A 677 -11.11 17.19 6.73
C TYR A 677 -9.59 17.33 6.92
N VAL A 678 -8.80 17.10 5.86
CA VAL A 678 -7.33 17.20 5.96
C VAL A 678 -6.85 18.64 6.12
N CYS A 679 -7.53 19.62 5.51
CA CYS A 679 -7.31 21.05 5.76
C CYS A 679 -7.56 21.40 7.23
N LYS A 680 -8.68 20.92 7.80
CA LYS A 680 -9.03 21.14 9.21
C LYS A 680 -7.96 20.57 10.15
N ILE A 681 -7.58 19.29 9.98
CA ILE A 681 -6.57 18.65 10.83
C ILE A 681 -5.21 19.36 10.73
N SER A 682 -4.80 19.75 9.51
CA SER A 682 -3.54 20.48 9.29
C SER A 682 -3.59 21.86 9.93
N SER A 683 -4.75 22.54 9.87
CA SER A 683 -4.98 23.83 10.54
C SER A 683 -4.92 23.72 12.06
N GLU A 684 -5.51 22.66 12.65
CA GLU A 684 -5.41 22.36 14.08
C GLU A 684 -3.95 22.05 14.48
N ALA A 685 -3.19 21.33 13.65
CA ALA A 685 -1.77 21.06 13.88
C ALA A 685 -0.91 22.34 13.84
N HIS A 686 -1.15 23.23 12.87
CA HIS A 686 -0.50 24.56 12.80
C HIS A 686 -0.78 25.39 14.05
N LYS A 687 -2.03 25.41 14.53
CA LYS A 687 -2.40 26.03 15.80
C LYS A 687 -1.57 25.45 16.97
N ILE A 688 -1.44 24.13 17.08
CA ILE A 688 -0.61 23.51 18.13
C ILE A 688 0.87 23.91 18.02
N VAL A 689 1.45 23.91 16.82
CA VAL A 689 2.84 24.32 16.59
C VAL A 689 3.06 25.80 16.95
N MET A 690 2.19 26.69 16.48
CA MET A 690 2.25 28.13 16.74
C MET A 690 2.23 28.44 18.24
N ARG A 691 1.34 27.82 19.01
CA ARG A 691 1.28 27.95 20.48
C ARG A 691 2.47 27.33 21.21
N SER A 692 3.09 26.29 20.64
CA SER A 692 4.20 25.57 21.27
C SER A 692 5.57 26.21 21.01
N MET A 693 5.67 27.17 20.08
CA MET A 693 6.94 27.68 19.61
C MET A 693 7.44 28.89 20.41
N CYS A 694 8.73 28.90 20.74
CA CYS A 694 9.40 30.03 21.37
C CYS A 694 10.92 30.02 21.04
N PRO A 695 11.65 31.11 21.32
CA PRO A 695 13.10 31.18 21.09
C PRO A 695 13.87 30.12 21.89
N GLY A 696 14.96 29.61 21.30
CA GLY A 696 15.78 28.54 21.85
C GLY A 696 15.33 27.13 21.45
N ILE A 697 14.19 26.99 20.77
CA ILE A 697 13.71 25.71 20.22
C ILE A 697 14.24 25.53 18.78
N PRO A 698 14.71 24.33 18.38
CA PRO A 698 15.12 24.07 17.00
C PRO A 698 13.92 23.79 16.09
N GLU A 699 14.01 24.20 14.83
CA GLU A 699 12.94 24.13 13.83
C GLU A 699 12.31 22.74 13.70
N TYR A 700 13.07 21.65 13.72
CA TYR A 700 12.57 20.26 13.62
C TYR A 700 11.60 19.88 14.75
N LYS A 701 11.50 20.65 15.83
CA LYS A 701 10.45 20.47 16.84
C LYS A 701 9.07 20.86 16.31
N ALA A 702 8.98 21.89 15.45
CA ALA A 702 7.75 22.24 14.75
C ALA A 702 7.25 21.06 13.91
N GLU A 703 8.11 20.56 13.03
CA GLU A 703 7.86 19.38 12.19
C GLU A 703 7.42 18.18 13.05
N ALA A 704 8.17 17.85 14.11
CA ALA A 704 7.83 16.72 14.97
C ALA A 704 6.47 16.87 15.68
N TRP A 705 6.11 18.08 16.11
CA TRP A 705 4.80 18.35 16.73
C TRP A 705 3.66 18.31 15.71
N PHE A 706 3.87 18.87 14.51
CA PHE A 706 2.92 18.81 13.40
C PHE A 706 2.63 17.35 13.00
N LEU A 707 3.69 16.59 12.69
CA LEU A 707 3.63 15.17 12.33
C LEU A 707 2.91 14.34 13.40
N ASN A 708 3.21 14.60 14.68
CA ASN A 708 2.55 13.92 15.78
C ASN A 708 1.04 14.23 15.82
N TYR A 709 0.63 15.50 15.68
CA TYR A 709 -0.78 15.88 15.74
C TYR A 709 -1.58 15.31 14.55
N VAL A 710 -1.12 15.55 13.31
CA VAL A 710 -1.86 15.11 12.11
C VAL A 710 -2.01 13.60 12.06
N TYR A 711 -1.03 12.84 12.57
CA TYR A 711 -1.13 11.39 12.65
C TYR A 711 -1.98 10.90 13.85
N ALA A 712 -1.74 11.41 15.06
CA ALA A 712 -2.41 10.92 16.27
C ALA A 712 -3.91 11.25 16.29
N GLU A 713 -4.28 12.49 15.96
CA GLU A 713 -5.67 12.95 16.00
C GLU A 713 -6.38 12.79 14.64
N GLY A 714 -5.64 13.02 13.54
CA GLY A 714 -6.19 13.01 12.19
C GLY A 714 -6.02 11.70 11.40
N GLY A 715 -5.26 10.73 11.92
CA GLY A 715 -4.92 9.51 11.17
C GLY A 715 -4.06 9.74 9.92
N CYS A 716 -3.53 10.95 9.70
CA CYS A 716 -2.66 11.29 8.58
C CYS A 716 -1.28 10.66 8.80
N ARG A 717 -1.12 9.39 8.39
CA ARG A 717 0.15 8.66 8.53
C ARG A 717 1.29 9.28 7.72
N HIS A 718 0.96 10.05 6.69
CA HIS A 718 1.91 10.75 5.82
C HIS A 718 1.58 12.25 5.81
N VAL A 719 2.56 13.05 5.42
CA VAL A 719 2.39 14.46 5.05
C VAL A 719 2.37 14.60 3.52
N SER A 720 1.84 15.71 3.02
CA SER A 720 1.75 16.01 1.59
C SER A 720 3.13 16.18 0.93
N TYR A 721 4.11 16.69 1.68
CA TYR A 721 5.50 16.96 1.30
C TYR A 721 6.36 17.07 2.57
N THR A 722 7.69 17.24 2.43
CA THR A 722 8.60 17.44 3.57
C THR A 722 8.32 18.77 4.25
N CYS A 723 8.06 18.78 5.56
CA CYS A 723 7.69 19.99 6.30
C CYS A 723 8.79 21.07 6.21
N ILE A 724 8.41 22.29 5.84
CA ILE A 724 9.30 23.43 5.66
C ILE A 724 9.20 24.28 6.92
N CYS A 725 10.19 24.23 7.82
CA CYS A 725 10.13 24.94 9.11
C CYS A 725 11.14 26.09 9.20
N GLY A 726 11.12 27.03 8.25
CA GLY A 726 12.13 28.08 8.15
C GLY A 726 12.00 29.19 9.20
N SER A 727 13.08 29.51 9.91
CA SER A 727 13.16 30.64 10.86
C SER A 727 14.23 31.68 10.50
N GLY A 728 13.95 32.97 10.73
CA GLY A 728 14.82 34.08 10.35
C GLY A 728 15.11 34.02 8.85
N HIS A 729 16.37 34.20 8.45
CA HIS A 729 16.80 34.08 7.05
C HIS A 729 16.31 32.80 6.33
N ASN A 730 16.18 31.65 7.02
CA ASN A 730 15.69 30.39 6.42
C ASN A 730 14.27 30.53 5.84
N SER A 731 13.44 31.45 6.35
CA SER A 731 12.12 31.76 5.78
C SER A 731 12.16 32.44 4.40
N SER A 732 13.35 32.78 3.87
CA SER A 732 13.53 33.18 2.46
C SER A 732 13.83 32.01 1.51
N ILE A 733 14.08 30.81 2.02
CA ILE A 733 14.39 29.62 1.23
C ILE A 733 13.08 28.86 1.00
N LEU A 734 12.59 28.85 -0.24
CA LEU A 734 11.18 28.50 -0.52
C LEU A 734 10.80 27.06 -0.12
N HIS A 735 11.69 26.08 -0.35
CA HIS A 735 11.55 24.66 -0.03
C HIS A 735 12.59 24.21 1.02
N TYR A 736 12.82 25.01 2.06
CA TYR A 736 13.66 24.65 3.21
C TYR A 736 13.19 23.34 3.89
N GLY A 737 14.05 22.67 4.67
CA GLY A 737 13.69 21.41 5.37
C GLY A 737 14.06 20.12 4.64
N HIS A 738 14.48 20.19 3.38
CA HIS A 738 15.10 19.06 2.67
C HIS A 738 16.41 18.60 3.34
N ALA A 739 16.91 17.42 2.97
CA ALA A 739 18.05 16.78 3.66
C ALA A 739 19.35 17.62 3.71
N GLY A 740 19.59 18.51 2.74
CA GLY A 740 20.74 19.42 2.77
C GLY A 740 20.58 20.58 3.76
N ALA A 741 19.34 20.92 4.13
CA ALA A 741 18.97 22.01 5.03
C ALA A 741 17.84 21.57 6.00
N PRO A 742 18.08 20.58 6.89
CA PRO A 742 17.04 19.72 7.46
C PRO A 742 16.42 20.27 8.75
N ASN A 743 15.79 21.45 8.70
CA ASN A 743 15.06 22.06 9.83
C ASN A 743 15.89 22.10 11.15
N ASN A 744 17.18 22.43 11.07
CA ASN A 744 18.11 22.26 12.19
C ASN A 744 18.61 23.56 12.85
N LYS A 745 18.17 24.74 12.39
CA LYS A 745 18.52 26.01 13.06
C LYS A 745 17.77 26.11 14.39
N VAL A 746 18.47 26.61 15.41
CA VAL A 746 17.84 27.03 16.67
C VAL A 746 17.20 28.38 16.45
N ILE A 747 15.89 28.47 16.68
CA ILE A 747 15.11 29.69 16.51
C ILE A 747 15.55 30.73 17.55
N GLN A 748 15.76 31.97 17.12
CA GLN A 748 16.24 33.08 17.95
C GLN A 748 15.11 34.05 18.30
N ASP A 749 15.35 34.89 19.30
CA ASP A 749 14.45 36.01 19.58
C ASP A 749 14.48 37.02 18.42
N GLY A 750 13.31 37.52 18.04
CA GLY A 750 13.14 38.40 16.87
C GLY A 750 13.11 37.72 15.50
N ASP A 751 13.33 36.40 15.39
CA ASP A 751 13.14 35.67 14.13
C ASP A 751 11.66 35.74 13.67
N MET A 752 11.43 35.83 12.35
CA MET A 752 10.18 35.39 11.75
C MET A 752 10.25 33.88 11.50
N CYS A 753 9.23 33.15 11.93
CA CYS A 753 8.97 31.79 11.49
C CYS A 753 8.05 31.82 10.26
N LEU A 754 8.36 31.01 9.26
CA LEU A 754 7.49 30.65 8.13
C LEU A 754 7.46 29.13 8.10
N PHE A 755 6.37 28.57 8.61
CA PHE A 755 6.18 27.13 8.67
C PHE A 755 5.12 26.70 7.67
N ASP A 756 5.53 25.90 6.70
CA ASP A 756 4.71 25.41 5.60
C ASP A 756 4.65 23.89 5.67
N MET A 757 3.47 23.38 6.00
CA MET A 757 3.23 22.00 6.42
C MET A 757 1.79 21.55 6.12
N GLY A 758 1.66 20.41 5.45
CA GLY A 758 0.37 19.83 5.08
C GLY A 758 0.26 18.33 5.42
N GLY A 759 -0.83 17.91 6.05
CA GLY A 759 -1.13 16.49 6.27
C GLY A 759 -1.65 15.81 5.00
N ASN A 760 -1.47 14.48 4.88
CA ASN A 760 -2.10 13.69 3.82
C ASN A 760 -3.04 12.62 4.41
N TYR A 761 -4.31 12.65 4.01
CA TYR A 761 -5.35 11.73 4.49
C TYR A 761 -6.04 11.00 3.34
N CYS A 762 -6.03 9.66 3.37
CA CYS A 762 -6.56 8.82 2.29
C CYS A 762 -6.02 9.15 0.89
N GLY A 763 -4.83 9.74 0.80
CA GLY A 763 -4.21 10.21 -0.43
C GLY A 763 -4.45 11.69 -0.73
N TYR A 764 -5.39 12.37 -0.09
CA TYR A 764 -5.66 13.80 -0.34
C TYR A 764 -4.74 14.68 0.52
N ALA A 765 -4.17 15.69 -0.10
CA ALA A 765 -3.26 16.65 0.51
C ALA A 765 -4.03 17.86 1.09
N ALA A 766 -3.52 18.40 2.20
CA ALA A 766 -3.64 19.82 2.53
C ALA A 766 -2.31 20.52 2.23
N ASP A 767 -2.34 21.84 2.08
CA ASP A 767 -1.15 22.68 1.95
C ASP A 767 -1.36 24.01 2.69
N ILE A 768 -0.58 24.27 3.74
CA ILE A 768 -0.83 25.41 4.63
C ILE A 768 0.49 25.99 5.12
N THR A 769 0.71 27.26 4.79
CA THR A 769 1.75 28.09 5.39
C THR A 769 1.21 29.02 6.47
N CYS A 770 1.86 29.01 7.63
CA CYS A 770 1.71 29.99 8.71
C CYS A 770 3.02 30.76 8.93
N SER A 771 2.98 32.08 8.80
CA SER A 771 4.09 32.97 9.20
C SER A 771 3.76 33.72 10.50
N PHE A 772 4.70 33.77 11.46
CA PHE A 772 4.51 34.40 12.77
C PHE A 772 5.86 34.75 13.44
N PRO A 773 5.92 35.72 14.37
CA PRO A 773 7.14 36.05 15.10
C PRO A 773 7.47 34.95 16.13
N ALA A 774 8.73 34.53 16.18
CA ALA A 774 9.18 33.44 17.06
C ALA A 774 8.90 33.65 18.55
N ASN A 775 8.81 34.91 18.98
CA ASN A 775 8.57 35.33 20.37
C ASN A 775 7.11 35.74 20.65
N GLY A 776 6.19 35.55 19.70
CA GLY A 776 4.78 35.90 19.84
C GLY A 776 4.42 37.39 19.76
N LYS A 777 5.36 38.28 19.35
CA LYS A 777 5.07 39.69 19.07
C LYS A 777 5.74 40.21 17.81
N PHE A 778 4.97 40.84 16.94
CA PHE A 778 5.50 41.42 15.71
C PHE A 778 6.16 42.78 15.99
N THR A 779 7.37 42.97 15.47
CA THR A 779 7.99 44.30 15.32
C THR A 779 7.29 45.09 14.20
N GLU A 780 7.48 46.41 14.12
CA GLU A 780 6.83 47.23 13.09
C GLU A 780 7.27 46.84 11.66
N ASP A 781 8.52 46.45 11.45
CA ASP A 781 9.00 45.93 10.17
C ASP A 781 8.36 44.57 9.84
N GLN A 782 8.21 43.67 10.83
CA GLN A 782 7.49 42.40 10.64
C GLN A 782 6.01 42.65 10.32
N LYS A 783 5.33 43.57 11.03
CA LYS A 783 3.94 43.97 10.73
C LYS A 783 3.79 44.55 9.33
N LEU A 784 4.76 45.35 8.87
CA LEU A 784 4.72 45.95 7.54
C LEU A 784 4.71 44.88 6.45
N ILE A 785 5.64 43.93 6.50
CA ILE A 785 5.75 42.84 5.51
C ILE A 785 4.57 41.87 5.65
N TYR A 786 4.24 41.46 6.88
CA TYR A 786 3.15 40.53 7.14
C TYR A 786 1.80 41.05 6.64
N ASN A 787 1.44 42.30 6.98
CA ASN A 787 0.20 42.91 6.50
C ASN A 787 0.23 43.25 5.00
N SER A 788 1.40 43.27 4.35
CA SER A 788 1.48 43.41 2.89
C SER A 788 1.05 42.11 2.20
N VAL A 789 1.52 40.96 2.71
CA VAL A 789 1.15 39.63 2.22
C VAL A 789 -0.32 39.32 2.55
N LEU A 790 -0.78 39.59 3.77
CA LEU A 790 -2.18 39.38 4.17
C LEU A 790 -3.16 40.12 3.25
N LYS A 791 -2.89 41.39 2.92
CA LYS A 791 -3.71 42.16 1.97
C LYS A 791 -3.71 41.59 0.56
N ALA A 792 -2.57 41.06 0.10
CA ALA A 792 -2.48 40.42 -1.21
C ALA A 792 -3.33 39.13 -1.25
N ARG A 793 -3.26 38.32 -0.20
CA ARG A 793 -4.08 37.11 0.01
C ARG A 793 -5.57 37.44 0.06
N ASP A 794 -5.97 38.40 0.87
CA ASP A 794 -7.38 38.80 1.01
C ASP A 794 -7.95 39.36 -0.30
N ALA A 795 -7.15 40.13 -1.05
CA ALA A 795 -7.54 40.65 -2.36
C ALA A 795 -7.76 39.53 -3.39
N VAL A 796 -6.93 38.48 -3.38
CA VAL A 796 -7.11 37.29 -4.24
C VAL A 796 -8.37 36.52 -3.85
N ILE A 797 -8.55 36.18 -2.56
CA ILE A 797 -9.72 35.41 -2.09
C ILE A 797 -11.02 36.16 -2.40
N ALA A 798 -11.04 37.49 -2.28
CA ALA A 798 -12.21 38.31 -2.61
C ALA A 798 -12.49 38.45 -4.12
N ALA A 799 -11.47 38.29 -4.97
CA ALA A 799 -11.59 38.44 -6.43
C ALA A 799 -11.80 37.11 -7.17
N ALA A 800 -11.29 36.00 -6.62
CA ALA A 800 -11.35 34.68 -7.22
C ALA A 800 -12.80 34.14 -7.29
N LYS A 801 -13.18 33.68 -8.48
CA LYS A 801 -14.49 33.09 -8.80
C LYS A 801 -14.43 32.46 -10.20
N PRO A 802 -15.43 31.65 -10.62
CA PRO A 802 -15.49 31.12 -11.97
C PRO A 802 -15.38 32.21 -13.05
N GLY A 803 -14.59 31.94 -14.09
CA GLY A 803 -14.38 32.85 -15.22
C GLY A 803 -13.19 33.82 -15.08
N VAL A 804 -12.54 33.90 -13.91
CA VAL A 804 -11.32 34.71 -13.70
C VAL A 804 -10.07 33.92 -14.11
N ALA A 805 -9.07 34.55 -14.73
CA ALA A 805 -7.80 33.88 -15.06
C ALA A 805 -6.83 33.88 -13.86
N TRP A 806 -6.12 32.76 -13.63
CA TRP A 806 -5.18 32.66 -12.50
C TRP A 806 -3.99 33.63 -12.62
N ILE A 807 -3.58 33.97 -13.84
CA ILE A 807 -2.55 34.99 -14.10
C ILE A 807 -2.97 36.36 -13.53
N ASP A 808 -4.24 36.75 -13.72
CA ASP A 808 -4.76 38.03 -13.21
C ASP A 808 -4.75 38.07 -11.68
N MET A 809 -4.97 36.94 -11.02
CA MET A 809 -4.87 36.83 -9.56
C MET A 809 -3.43 37.00 -9.09
N HIS A 810 -2.46 36.38 -9.76
CA HIS A 810 -1.04 36.56 -9.42
C HIS A 810 -0.59 38.02 -9.60
N LEU A 811 -0.99 38.67 -10.69
CA LEU A 811 -0.72 40.10 -10.91
C LEU A 811 -1.44 41.00 -9.88
N LEU A 812 -2.66 40.64 -9.45
CA LEU A 812 -3.37 41.35 -8.38
C LEU A 812 -2.62 41.27 -7.04
N ALA A 813 -2.20 40.07 -6.62
CA ALA A 813 -1.42 39.88 -5.40
C ALA A 813 -0.12 40.70 -5.43
N ASN A 814 0.66 40.55 -6.52
CA ASN A 814 1.90 41.29 -6.74
C ASN A 814 1.69 42.81 -6.68
N LYS A 815 0.64 43.33 -7.32
CA LYS A 815 0.31 44.76 -7.31
C LYS A 815 -0.04 45.28 -5.91
N VAL A 816 -0.85 44.54 -5.15
CA VAL A 816 -1.23 44.91 -3.77
C VAL A 816 -0.01 44.93 -2.84
N MET A 817 0.88 43.95 -3.02
CA MET A 817 2.14 43.84 -2.28
C MET A 817 3.11 44.98 -2.61
N LEU A 818 3.39 45.25 -3.89
CA LEU A 818 4.25 46.36 -4.32
C LEU A 818 3.71 47.73 -3.88
N ILE A 819 2.37 47.95 -3.91
CA ILE A 819 1.75 49.16 -3.34
C ILE A 819 2.06 49.30 -1.84
N SER A 820 2.07 48.18 -1.10
CA SER A 820 2.29 48.17 0.34
C SER A 820 3.77 48.38 0.68
N LEU A 821 4.70 47.75 -0.05
CA LEU A 821 6.15 47.98 0.07
C LEU A 821 6.54 49.43 -0.30
N LYS A 822 5.91 50.01 -1.33
CA LYS A 822 6.04 51.43 -1.67
C LYS A 822 5.55 52.35 -0.55
N LYS A 823 4.39 52.05 0.06
CA LYS A 823 3.89 52.79 1.23
C LYS A 823 4.79 52.66 2.46
N GLY A 824 5.47 51.53 2.60
CA GLY A 824 6.50 51.30 3.62
C GLY A 824 7.85 51.97 3.35
N GLY A 825 8.02 52.64 2.20
CA GLY A 825 9.26 53.34 1.84
C GLY A 825 10.38 52.45 1.29
N LEU A 826 10.14 51.14 1.06
CA LEU A 826 11.14 50.25 0.45
C LEU A 826 11.27 50.47 -1.07
N LEU A 827 10.20 50.97 -1.71
CA LEU A 827 10.09 51.15 -3.16
C LEU A 827 9.64 52.57 -3.54
N VAL A 828 10.04 53.03 -4.72
CA VAL A 828 9.69 54.33 -5.33
C VAL A 828 9.31 54.19 -6.80
N GLY A 829 8.58 55.16 -7.37
CA GLY A 829 8.11 55.11 -8.77
C GLY A 829 6.69 54.55 -8.94
N ASP A 830 6.29 54.22 -10.17
CA ASP A 830 4.96 53.67 -10.48
C ASP A 830 4.91 52.13 -10.40
N VAL A 831 3.80 51.56 -9.92
CA VAL A 831 3.67 50.12 -9.68
C VAL A 831 3.42 49.31 -10.95
N GLU A 832 2.76 49.86 -11.97
CA GLU A 832 2.63 49.17 -13.25
C GLU A 832 3.99 49.07 -13.95
N ASP A 833 4.81 50.11 -13.82
CA ASP A 833 6.17 50.10 -14.37
C ASP A 833 7.12 49.19 -13.58
N MET A 834 6.93 49.01 -12.27
CA MET A 834 7.61 47.97 -11.49
C MET A 834 7.28 46.56 -12.00
N ILE A 835 6.00 46.27 -12.28
CA ILE A 835 5.56 44.96 -12.79
C ILE A 835 6.11 44.71 -14.20
N LYS A 836 6.08 45.72 -15.10
CA LYS A 836 6.70 45.61 -16.44
C LYS A 836 8.21 45.37 -16.38
N ALA A 837 8.88 45.86 -15.34
CA ALA A 837 10.30 45.60 -15.08
C ALA A 837 10.57 44.23 -14.41
N GLY A 838 9.53 43.43 -14.14
CA GLY A 838 9.65 42.13 -13.47
C GLY A 838 9.98 42.23 -11.97
N LEU A 839 9.86 43.41 -11.36
CA LEU A 839 10.25 43.64 -9.96
C LEU A 839 9.44 42.79 -8.97
N ASN A 840 8.23 42.37 -9.35
CA ASN A 840 7.43 41.44 -8.58
C ASN A 840 8.08 40.06 -8.40
N GLU A 841 8.84 39.56 -9.38
CA GLU A 841 9.56 38.27 -9.26
C GLU A 841 10.73 38.35 -8.25
N VAL A 842 11.23 39.55 -7.95
CA VAL A 842 12.30 39.77 -6.95
C VAL A 842 11.77 39.52 -5.53
N PHE A 843 10.54 39.95 -5.25
CA PHE A 843 9.92 39.82 -3.92
C PHE A 843 9.00 38.59 -3.80
N GLN A 844 8.43 38.09 -4.90
CA GLN A 844 7.70 36.80 -4.98
C GLN A 844 8.24 35.97 -6.16
N PRO A 845 9.33 35.20 -5.98
CA PRO A 845 9.94 34.39 -7.05
C PRO A 845 9.20 33.08 -7.39
N HIS A 846 8.03 32.82 -6.79
CA HIS A 846 7.18 31.65 -7.04
C HIS A 846 5.80 32.07 -7.59
N GLY A 847 4.98 31.09 -7.97
CA GLY A 847 3.59 31.35 -8.37
C GLY A 847 2.73 31.88 -7.23
N LEU A 848 1.48 32.25 -7.51
CA LEU A 848 0.47 32.57 -6.47
C LEU A 848 -0.13 31.30 -5.83
N GLY A 849 0.10 30.14 -6.42
CA GLY A 849 -0.56 28.89 -6.05
C GLY A 849 -0.79 27.98 -7.23
N HIS A 850 -1.32 26.80 -6.90
CA HIS A 850 -1.49 25.65 -7.77
C HIS A 850 -2.84 24.98 -7.56
N LEU A 851 -3.17 24.03 -8.43
CA LEU A 851 -4.24 23.07 -8.14
C LEU A 851 -3.79 22.17 -6.98
N LEU A 852 -4.72 21.77 -6.12
CA LEU A 852 -4.50 20.86 -4.99
C LEU A 852 -5.52 19.72 -5.02
N GLY A 853 -5.11 18.49 -4.67
CA GLY A 853 -5.97 17.30 -4.70
C GLY A 853 -5.33 16.06 -4.07
N LEU A 854 -5.13 15.01 -4.87
CA LEU A 854 -4.40 13.81 -4.46
C LEU A 854 -2.88 14.03 -4.40
N ASP A 855 -2.38 14.90 -5.28
CA ASP A 855 -1.03 15.42 -5.21
C ASP A 855 -1.12 16.88 -4.73
N VAL A 856 -0.09 17.36 -4.02
CA VAL A 856 -0.08 18.74 -3.51
C VAL A 856 -0.03 19.75 -4.66
N HIS A 857 0.89 19.54 -5.61
CA HIS A 857 0.89 20.16 -6.93
C HIS A 857 0.03 19.31 -7.89
N ASP A 858 -1.29 19.43 -7.79
CA ASP A 858 -2.24 18.58 -8.52
C ASP A 858 -2.21 18.78 -10.04
N VAL A 859 -2.59 17.72 -10.75
CA VAL A 859 -2.45 17.61 -12.20
C VAL A 859 -3.37 18.56 -12.97
N GLY A 860 -2.97 18.87 -14.20
CA GLY A 860 -3.86 19.48 -15.20
C GLY A 860 -3.73 20.99 -15.39
N GLY A 861 -2.78 21.65 -14.73
CA GLY A 861 -2.53 23.10 -14.86
C GLY A 861 -2.24 23.58 -16.29
N TYR A 862 -1.62 22.72 -17.12
CA TYR A 862 -1.20 23.04 -18.50
C TYR A 862 -1.55 21.89 -19.48
N LEU A 863 -2.84 21.63 -19.67
CA LEU A 863 -3.32 20.64 -20.65
C LEU A 863 -3.58 21.28 -22.03
N PRO A 864 -3.48 20.52 -23.14
CA PRO A 864 -3.87 20.99 -24.47
C PRO A 864 -5.29 21.59 -24.48
N GLY A 865 -5.45 22.75 -25.12
CA GLY A 865 -6.71 23.52 -25.13
C GLY A 865 -6.89 24.49 -23.96
N HIS A 866 -5.92 24.59 -23.06
CA HIS A 866 -5.85 25.63 -22.02
C HIS A 866 -4.65 26.57 -22.25
N PRO A 867 -4.60 27.75 -21.60
CA PRO A 867 -3.48 28.67 -21.78
C PRO A 867 -2.12 28.03 -21.45
N GLU A 868 -1.13 28.27 -22.30
CA GLU A 868 0.23 27.78 -22.11
C GLU A 868 0.94 28.49 -20.94
N ARG A 869 2.04 27.89 -20.46
CA ARG A 869 2.90 28.52 -19.47
C ARG A 869 3.66 29.68 -20.13
N SER A 870 3.39 30.92 -19.70
CA SER A 870 4.17 32.09 -20.14
C SER A 870 5.65 31.91 -19.77
N LYS A 871 6.53 32.53 -20.57
CA LYS A 871 7.98 32.62 -20.32
C LYS A 871 8.38 33.96 -19.70
N ASP A 872 7.44 34.87 -19.55
CA ASP A 872 7.66 36.24 -19.11
C ASP A 872 8.03 36.29 -17.62
N ALA A 873 8.92 37.22 -17.27
CA ALA A 873 9.29 37.47 -15.89
C ALA A 873 8.04 37.84 -15.06
N GLY A 874 8.01 37.39 -13.81
CA GLY A 874 6.90 37.66 -12.89
C GLY A 874 5.60 36.89 -13.17
N VAL A 875 5.57 35.92 -14.09
CA VAL A 875 4.43 34.97 -14.27
C VAL A 875 4.87 33.53 -14.62
N ARG A 876 6.06 33.33 -15.20
CA ARG A 876 6.57 32.03 -15.67
C ARG A 876 6.62 30.88 -14.65
N LYS A 877 6.69 31.21 -13.36
CA LYS A 877 6.76 30.23 -12.25
C LYS A 877 5.38 29.73 -11.78
N LEU A 878 4.27 30.26 -12.31
CA LEU A 878 2.93 29.74 -12.04
C LEU A 878 2.79 28.25 -12.41
N ARG A 879 2.03 27.49 -11.61
CA ARG A 879 1.77 26.05 -11.82
C ARG A 879 0.50 25.77 -12.64
N THR A 880 -0.30 26.82 -12.91
CA THR A 880 -1.47 26.79 -13.78
C THR A 880 -1.66 28.18 -14.40
N ALA A 881 -2.14 28.25 -15.65
CA ALA A 881 -2.59 29.50 -16.30
C ALA A 881 -4.09 29.47 -16.61
N ARG A 882 -4.83 28.51 -16.03
CA ARG A 882 -6.24 28.25 -16.35
C ARG A 882 -7.13 29.40 -15.89
N THR A 883 -8.26 29.54 -16.59
CA THR A 883 -9.45 30.19 -16.06
C THR A 883 -10.05 29.32 -14.95
N LEU A 884 -10.39 29.93 -13.83
CA LEU A 884 -11.01 29.27 -12.68
C LEU A 884 -12.41 28.76 -13.02
N LEU A 885 -12.75 27.58 -12.51
CA LEU A 885 -14.05 26.92 -12.66
C LEU A 885 -14.52 26.42 -11.28
N ALA A 886 -15.83 26.37 -11.08
CA ALA A 886 -16.41 25.81 -9.86
C ALA A 886 -16.00 24.34 -9.67
N GLY A 887 -15.66 23.96 -8.44
CA GLY A 887 -15.12 22.65 -8.09
C GLY A 887 -13.61 22.49 -8.26
N MET A 888 -12.88 23.51 -8.77
CA MET A 888 -11.42 23.55 -8.62
C MET A 888 -11.05 23.81 -7.17
N VAL A 889 -10.03 23.10 -6.67
CA VAL A 889 -9.37 23.40 -5.40
C VAL A 889 -7.96 23.88 -5.71
N LEU A 890 -7.56 25.00 -5.09
CA LEU A 890 -6.26 25.65 -5.27
C LEU A 890 -5.66 26.12 -3.95
N THR A 891 -4.35 26.27 -3.90
CA THR A 891 -3.68 27.10 -2.89
C THR A 891 -3.74 28.60 -3.28
N VAL A 892 -3.81 29.49 -2.28
CA VAL A 892 -3.56 30.93 -2.42
C VAL A 892 -2.40 31.28 -1.50
N GLU A 893 -1.19 31.35 -2.05
CA GLU A 893 0.09 31.43 -1.33
C GLU A 893 0.93 32.67 -1.69
N PRO A 894 0.42 33.92 -1.65
CA PRO A 894 1.28 35.08 -1.86
C PRO A 894 2.38 35.13 -0.77
N GLY A 895 3.54 35.66 -1.15
CA GLY A 895 4.68 35.76 -0.25
C GLY A 895 5.64 36.88 -0.61
N CYS A 896 6.27 37.45 0.42
CA CYS A 896 7.26 38.52 0.31
C CYS A 896 8.55 38.09 0.98
N TYR A 897 9.63 37.98 0.19
CA TYR A 897 10.93 37.48 0.65
C TYR A 897 12.05 38.48 0.34
N PHE A 898 13.07 38.48 1.18
CA PHE A 898 14.30 39.25 1.00
C PHE A 898 15.46 38.31 0.67
N VAL A 899 15.37 37.67 -0.50
CA VAL A 899 16.37 36.72 -1.00
C VAL A 899 17.59 37.50 -1.51
N ASP A 900 18.74 37.33 -0.86
CA ASP A 900 19.91 38.19 -1.09
C ASP A 900 20.37 38.22 -2.55
N CYS A 901 20.46 37.07 -3.21
CA CYS A 901 20.92 37.00 -4.62
C CYS A 901 19.95 37.66 -5.62
N LEU A 902 18.64 37.68 -5.33
CA LEU A 902 17.65 38.37 -6.16
C LEU A 902 17.69 39.89 -5.91
N LEU A 903 17.83 40.31 -4.66
CA LEU A 903 17.99 41.72 -4.30
C LEU A 903 19.28 42.30 -4.87
N ASP A 904 20.39 41.57 -4.81
CA ASP A 904 21.68 42.00 -5.37
C ASP A 904 21.61 42.15 -6.91
N ALA A 905 20.99 41.18 -7.58
CA ALA A 905 20.77 41.25 -9.03
C ALA A 905 19.87 42.44 -9.42
N ALA A 906 18.79 42.68 -8.68
CA ALA A 906 17.86 43.78 -8.93
C ALA A 906 18.45 45.17 -8.62
N LEU A 907 19.34 45.26 -7.62
CA LEU A 907 20.12 46.47 -7.31
C LEU A 907 21.23 46.74 -8.34
N ALA A 908 21.75 45.70 -9.01
CA ALA A 908 22.73 45.83 -10.08
C ALA A 908 22.10 46.15 -11.46
N ASP A 909 20.84 45.77 -11.69
CA ASP A 909 20.11 46.05 -12.94
C ASP A 909 19.61 47.52 -13.00
N PRO A 910 20.03 48.35 -13.98
CA PRO A 910 19.52 49.71 -14.16
C PRO A 910 18.01 49.82 -14.42
N ILE A 911 17.36 48.75 -14.89
CA ILE A 911 15.92 48.71 -15.14
C ILE A 911 15.13 48.59 -13.82
N GLN A 912 15.63 47.79 -12.88
CA GLN A 912 14.97 47.49 -11.59
C GLN A 912 15.43 48.41 -10.45
N SER A 913 16.74 48.66 -10.33
CA SER A 913 17.37 49.43 -9.24
C SER A 913 16.76 50.81 -9.01
N LYS A 914 16.31 51.49 -10.07
CA LYS A 914 15.63 52.80 -10.00
C LYS A 914 14.33 52.80 -9.16
N PHE A 915 13.73 51.64 -8.91
CA PHE A 915 12.53 51.48 -8.08
C PHE A 915 12.83 51.07 -6.64
N LEU A 916 14.06 50.63 -6.35
CA LEU A 916 14.51 50.13 -5.05
C LEU A 916 15.08 51.27 -4.20
N VAL A 917 14.87 51.23 -2.88
CA VAL A 917 15.49 52.18 -1.93
C VAL A 917 16.56 51.44 -1.12
N PRO A 918 17.85 51.45 -1.52
CA PRO A 918 18.85 50.53 -0.99
C PRO A 918 19.05 50.63 0.53
N GLU A 919 19.06 51.85 1.07
CA GLU A 919 19.21 52.12 2.51
C GLU A 919 18.07 51.52 3.35
N GLN A 920 16.85 51.49 2.83
CA GLN A 920 15.70 50.90 3.51
C GLN A 920 15.70 49.37 3.36
N LEU A 921 16.03 48.86 2.17
CA LEU A 921 16.14 47.42 1.90
C LEU A 921 17.25 46.76 2.73
N GLN A 922 18.33 47.49 3.04
CA GLN A 922 19.40 46.99 3.90
C GLN A 922 18.91 46.58 5.30
N ARG A 923 17.84 47.22 5.81
CA ARG A 923 17.21 46.87 7.09
C ARG A 923 16.52 45.50 7.07
N PHE A 924 16.14 45.00 5.90
CA PHE A 924 15.46 43.72 5.70
C PHE A 924 16.40 42.59 5.24
N ARG A 925 17.71 42.85 5.10
CA ARG A 925 18.70 41.80 4.83
C ARG A 925 18.74 40.81 6.00
N GLY A 926 18.61 39.52 5.70
CA GLY A 926 18.50 38.48 6.73
C GLY A 926 17.13 38.37 7.42
N PHE A 927 16.14 39.23 7.09
CA PHE A 927 14.76 39.12 7.60
C PHE A 927 14.13 37.75 7.27
N GLY A 928 14.48 37.19 6.11
CA GLY A 928 13.85 36.00 5.56
C GLY A 928 12.65 36.39 4.69
N GLY A 929 11.45 35.92 5.04
CA GLY A 929 10.23 36.27 4.33
C GLY A 929 8.95 35.92 5.09
N VAL A 930 7.83 36.21 4.43
CA VAL A 930 6.47 35.86 4.88
C VAL A 930 5.74 35.20 3.72
N ARG A 931 5.12 34.05 3.96
CA ARG A 931 4.09 33.44 3.10
C ARG A 931 2.84 33.19 3.94
N ILE A 932 1.67 33.43 3.35
CA ILE A 932 0.36 33.14 3.96
C ILE A 932 -0.39 32.32 2.92
N GLU A 933 -0.70 31.08 3.26
CA GLU A 933 -1.25 30.12 2.32
C GLU A 933 -2.49 29.43 2.84
N ASP A 934 -3.54 29.46 2.02
CA ASP A 934 -4.84 28.90 2.31
C ASP A 934 -5.31 27.96 1.19
N ASP A 935 -5.90 26.84 1.58
CA ASP A 935 -6.55 25.87 0.72
C ASP A 935 -7.98 26.32 0.40
N ILE A 936 -8.23 26.66 -0.87
CA ILE A 936 -9.50 27.24 -1.32
C ILE A 936 -10.24 26.36 -2.33
N LEU A 937 -11.55 26.26 -2.17
CA LEU A 937 -12.48 25.71 -3.16
C LEU A 937 -13.13 26.86 -3.94
N ILE A 938 -13.01 26.83 -5.26
CA ILE A 938 -13.80 27.72 -6.14
C ILE A 938 -15.24 27.22 -6.16
N THR A 939 -16.17 28.03 -5.70
CA THR A 939 -17.61 27.74 -5.71
C THR A 939 -18.28 28.30 -6.98
N GLU A 940 -19.59 28.16 -7.13
CA GLU A 940 -20.32 28.75 -8.27
C GLU A 940 -20.29 30.29 -8.28
N THR A 941 -20.07 30.92 -7.12
CA THR A 941 -20.19 32.38 -6.93
C THR A 941 -18.92 33.07 -6.42
N GLY A 942 -17.93 32.32 -5.93
CA GLY A 942 -16.72 32.87 -5.31
C GLY A 942 -15.78 31.79 -4.79
N VAL A 943 -15.36 31.95 -3.54
CA VAL A 943 -14.43 31.06 -2.83
C VAL A 943 -15.06 30.57 -1.52
N GLU A 944 -14.80 29.31 -1.19
CA GLU A 944 -14.80 28.79 0.19
C GLU A 944 -13.35 28.56 0.60
N ASN A 945 -12.91 29.18 1.70
CA ASN A 945 -11.60 28.90 2.30
C ASN A 945 -11.76 27.76 3.32
N MET A 946 -10.99 26.69 3.17
CA MET A 946 -11.02 25.49 4.02
C MET A 946 -9.98 25.54 5.14
N THR A 947 -9.03 26.48 5.09
CA THR A 947 -7.99 26.70 6.10
C THR A 947 -8.51 27.56 7.25
N ASP A 948 -8.34 27.07 8.49
CA ASP A 948 -8.78 27.73 9.73
C ASP A 948 -7.59 27.92 10.69
N VAL A 949 -6.80 28.97 10.48
CA VAL A 949 -5.68 29.37 11.35
C VAL A 949 -5.75 30.86 11.67
N PRO A 950 -5.12 31.34 12.76
CA PRO A 950 -4.96 32.78 13.02
C PRO A 950 -4.28 33.50 11.84
N ARG A 951 -4.83 34.64 11.39
CA ARG A 951 -4.33 35.38 10.21
C ARG A 951 -4.12 36.87 10.42
N THR A 952 -4.85 37.53 11.31
CA THR A 952 -4.50 38.92 11.65
C THR A 952 -3.32 38.95 12.65
N VAL A 953 -2.58 40.06 12.68
CA VAL A 953 -1.52 40.26 13.69
C VAL A 953 -2.08 40.10 15.10
N GLU A 954 -3.27 40.66 15.37
CA GLU A 954 -3.93 40.55 16.67
C GLU A 954 -4.34 39.11 17.00
N GLU A 955 -4.90 38.35 16.04
CA GLU A 955 -5.22 36.93 16.24
C GLU A 955 -3.99 36.10 16.57
N ILE A 956 -2.87 36.30 15.85
CA ILE A 956 -1.63 35.54 16.08
C ILE A 956 -1.00 35.90 17.43
N GLU A 957 -0.85 37.19 17.74
CA GLU A 957 -0.27 37.62 19.02
C GLU A 957 -1.12 37.13 20.20
N ASN A 958 -2.45 37.22 20.11
CA ASN A 958 -3.35 36.71 21.15
C ASN A 958 -3.30 35.17 21.27
N PHE A 959 -3.23 34.46 20.14
CA PHE A 959 -3.21 33.00 20.13
C PHE A 959 -1.90 32.41 20.68
N MET A 960 -0.76 33.05 20.41
CA MET A 960 0.55 32.66 20.98
C MET A 960 0.71 33.02 22.46
N GLN A 961 -0.08 33.95 22.99
CA GLN A 961 -0.08 34.30 24.42
C GLN A 961 -0.99 33.40 25.27
N SER A 962 -1.90 32.65 24.64
CA SER A 962 -2.87 31.74 25.26
C SER A 962 -2.39 30.29 25.32
#